data_AF-A0A8T6MHC5-F1
#
_entry.id   AF-A0A8T6MHC5-F1
#
_cell.length_a   1.000
_cell.length_b   1.000
_cell.length_c   1.000
_cell.angle_alpha   90.00
_cell.angle_beta   90.00
_cell.angle_gamma   90.00
#
_symmetry.space_group_name_H-M   'P 1'
#
loop_
_entity.id
_entity.type
_entity.pdbx_description
1 polymer ?
#
loop_
_entity_poly.entity_id
_entity_poly.type
_entity_poly.pdbx_seq_one_letter_code
_entity_poly.pdbx_strand_id
1 'polypeptide(L)'
;MNEKFKNIKYLATSSDIYGCGYMRVKQPAEFLKQHMNNVEYTLGFPPNDPRLEEVDVIGLQRANDIFFQKWLPYIKSKGKKIVSDIDDLIWGIPAGNLAHNHYNRKELDKLDFVFKQSDEITTSTIPLAEYLKKRFNKEPIIIPNMYHTPEDFIKPKNEKIRIGWHGSYCYDEKTELLTENGWKLFKNLDKNEKVASLNPVTNMLEYHLPTEYVDEQYLGDMYYGNGSHTNFLVTPNHNMYASIMKSEKNLDFNFHSMESLEGLDFYVKNMCNYEGKEVKYFVLPKLKNHDEHLIYMDDWLKFFGLWLSDACCVSEYDNQIVLSHYKNNQYLYIIEQIAKKYKWNYTKNNSQLIIFNEQLCNYLNQIGKEENKFVPRELLNTSSRQLKILFDWIIKEDVSIGKDKRISYSTSSLNLMNDINEIAIKIGVSCINLNINKKTNKKYDAYLIKFDYKKKEKIVLKEEVSKVHYEGRIYCVTVPYHTLLVRREGKMFWCGNTHKSDFSHYLGNAIRKLKEKYDFDFYTFGYCPPSYKSFAIHTEWSSIDDFMKTLISLNLDIGIIVAANNDFNKCKSNLKYIEYSLAKVVSVADNVYPYATTIDHEKDGFLIKKPKTDWYIYLEELILNEQKRLEIIDVANKKVKQQFTFEENGDLILRKYEELFERLGF
;
A
#
# COMPACT_ATOMS: atom_id res chain seq x y z
N MET A 1 22.70 29.50 28.14
CA MET A 1 21.61 29.30 29.10
C MET A 1 21.65 30.40 30.13
N ASN A 2 20.70 31.33 30.04
CA ASN A 2 20.48 32.39 31.02
C ASN A 2 20.26 31.81 32.42
N GLU A 3 20.87 32.43 33.44
CA GLU A 3 20.75 32.01 34.85
C GLU A 3 19.31 31.81 35.29
N LYS A 4 18.37 32.63 34.80
CA LYS A 4 16.95 32.54 35.18
C LYS A 4 16.30 31.19 34.84
N PHE A 5 16.80 30.49 33.82
CA PHE A 5 16.25 29.19 33.39
C PHE A 5 16.97 27.98 33.95
N LYS A 6 18.18 28.13 34.50
CA LYS A 6 19.03 26.99 34.90
C LYS A 6 18.38 26.06 35.93
N ASN A 7 17.45 26.58 36.72
CA ASN A 7 16.78 25.84 37.79
C ASN A 7 15.43 25.22 37.37
N ILE A 8 14.94 25.49 36.15
CA ILE A 8 13.73 24.85 35.62
C ILE A 8 13.94 23.34 35.62
N LYS A 9 12.99 22.61 36.22
CA LYS A 9 12.93 21.15 36.16
C LYS A 9 12.25 20.75 34.85
N TYR A 10 13.01 20.17 33.92
CA TYR A 10 12.53 19.77 32.61
C TYR A 10 12.64 18.25 32.43
N LEU A 11 11.53 17.60 32.08
CA LEU A 11 11.49 16.18 31.72
C LEU A 11 11.10 16.01 30.25
N ALA A 12 12.01 15.51 29.43
CA ALA A 12 11.73 15.20 28.02
C ALA A 12 11.36 13.72 27.85
N THR A 13 10.27 13.42 27.17
CA THR A 13 9.77 12.05 27.02
C THR A 13 9.52 11.70 25.56
N SER A 14 9.75 10.44 25.20
CA SER A 14 9.49 9.88 23.86
C SER A 14 8.49 8.73 23.92
N SER A 15 7.58 8.66 22.95
CA SER A 15 6.70 7.50 22.76
C SER A 15 7.42 6.27 22.22
N ASP A 16 8.60 6.45 21.61
CA ASP A 16 9.40 5.36 21.05
C ASP A 16 10.78 5.24 21.71
N ILE A 17 11.34 4.03 21.63
CA ILE A 17 12.71 3.70 22.05
C ILE A 17 13.67 3.66 20.84
N TYR A 18 13.27 4.25 19.71
CA TYR A 18 13.94 4.14 18.43
C TYR A 18 14.57 5.49 18.02
N GLY A 19 14.91 5.65 16.73
CA GLY A 19 15.71 6.76 16.20
C GLY A 19 15.18 8.16 16.51
N CYS A 20 13.86 8.36 16.43
CA CYS A 20 13.22 9.66 16.65
C CYS A 20 13.41 10.13 18.10
N GLY A 21 13.17 9.24 19.08
CA GLY A 21 13.39 9.53 20.49
C GLY A 21 14.85 9.86 20.82
N TYR A 22 15.81 9.20 20.17
CA TYR A 22 17.23 9.52 20.36
C TYR A 22 17.55 10.96 19.92
N MET A 23 17.13 11.34 18.72
CA MET A 23 17.45 12.65 18.13
C MET A 23 16.66 13.81 18.74
N ARG A 24 15.39 13.59 19.10
CA ARG A 24 14.49 14.64 19.60
C ARG A 24 14.50 14.77 21.12
N VAL A 25 14.80 13.68 21.84
CA VAL A 25 14.68 13.62 23.30
C VAL A 25 16.02 13.38 23.97
N LYS A 26 16.69 12.26 23.70
CA LYS A 26 17.94 11.89 24.42
C LYS A 26 19.07 12.88 24.18
N GLN A 27 19.47 13.10 22.93
CA GLN A 27 20.62 13.94 22.58
C GLN A 27 20.44 15.40 23.06
N PRO A 28 19.30 16.08 22.79
CA PRO A 28 19.09 17.43 23.33
C PRO A 28 19.07 17.47 24.86
N ALA A 29 18.49 16.47 25.53
CA ALA A 29 18.47 16.43 26.99
C ALA A 29 19.87 16.21 27.60
N GLU A 30 20.69 15.35 26.99
CA GLU A 30 22.10 15.14 27.37
C GLU A 30 22.92 16.43 27.21
N PHE A 31 22.70 17.16 26.12
CA PHE A 31 23.30 18.49 25.93
C PHE A 31 22.82 19.50 26.98
N LEU A 32 21.50 19.60 27.22
CA LEU A 32 20.93 20.55 28.18
C LEU A 32 21.36 20.30 29.62
N LYS A 33 21.59 19.03 30.02
CA LYS A 33 22.15 18.67 31.34
C LYS A 33 23.49 19.33 31.64
N GLN A 34 24.24 19.74 30.61
CA GLN A 34 25.52 20.44 30.76
C GLN A 34 25.32 21.93 31.11
N HIS A 35 24.10 22.46 30.92
CA HIS A 35 23.79 23.88 31.03
C HIS A 35 22.63 24.21 31.98
N MET A 36 21.88 23.20 32.42
CA MET A 36 20.75 23.30 33.34
C MET A 36 20.89 22.27 34.46
N ASN A 37 20.40 22.60 35.66
CA ASN A 37 20.60 21.79 36.86
C ASN A 37 19.67 20.58 36.93
N ASN A 38 18.46 20.68 36.36
CA ASN A 38 17.38 19.71 36.56
C ASN A 38 16.77 19.26 35.22
N VAL A 39 17.57 18.61 34.37
CA VAL A 39 17.08 18.04 33.11
C VAL A 39 17.11 16.53 33.18
N GLU A 40 15.97 15.92 32.88
CA GLU A 40 15.82 14.47 32.80
C GLU A 40 15.16 14.08 31.48
N TYR A 41 15.32 12.82 31.08
CA TYR A 41 14.61 12.29 29.92
C TYR A 41 14.19 10.84 30.12
N THR A 42 13.23 10.38 29.32
CA THR A 42 12.76 8.99 29.32
C THR A 42 12.32 8.55 27.92
N LEU A 43 12.74 7.36 27.52
CA LEU A 43 12.31 6.73 26.27
C LEU A 43 11.23 5.68 26.56
N GLY A 44 10.17 5.65 25.76
CA GLY A 44 9.06 4.69 25.91
C GLY A 44 8.01 5.06 26.96
N PHE A 45 7.72 6.36 27.12
CA PHE A 45 6.73 6.98 28.03
C PHE A 45 6.06 6.07 29.10
N PRO A 46 6.49 6.12 30.38
CA PRO A 46 5.86 5.37 31.47
C PRO A 46 4.68 6.15 32.09
N PRO A 47 3.44 5.60 32.09
CA PRO A 47 2.26 6.27 32.66
C PRO A 47 2.31 6.59 34.16
N ASN A 48 3.16 5.88 34.91
CA ASN A 48 3.27 5.98 36.38
C ASN A 48 4.61 6.54 36.84
N ASP A 49 5.29 7.32 36.00
CA ASP A 49 6.56 7.94 36.36
C ASP A 49 6.34 9.05 37.39
N PRO A 50 6.83 8.93 38.64
CA PRO A 50 6.60 9.94 39.68
C PRO A 50 7.16 11.31 39.32
N ARG A 51 8.20 11.36 38.47
CA ARG A 51 8.85 12.62 38.04
C ARG A 51 7.89 13.54 37.28
N LEU A 52 6.85 12.98 36.66
CA LEU A 52 5.83 13.73 35.92
C LEU A 52 5.10 14.77 36.79
N GLU A 53 5.03 14.59 38.12
CA GLU A 53 4.43 15.58 39.03
C GLU A 53 5.46 16.56 39.62
N GLU A 54 6.75 16.20 39.61
CA GLU A 54 7.83 16.90 40.30
C GLU A 54 8.49 17.99 39.45
N VAL A 55 8.39 17.89 38.12
CA VAL A 55 9.01 18.82 37.17
C VAL A 55 8.13 20.03 36.86
N ASP A 56 8.70 21.08 36.29
CA ASP A 56 8.01 22.30 35.91
C ASP A 56 7.51 22.24 34.45
N VAL A 57 8.30 21.62 33.57
CA VAL A 57 8.05 21.49 32.13
C VAL A 57 8.16 20.03 31.70
N ILE A 58 7.19 19.56 30.93
CA ILE A 58 7.15 18.19 30.39
C ILE A 58 7.13 18.25 28.86
N GLY A 59 8.18 17.74 28.23
CA GLY A 59 8.30 17.53 26.79
C GLY A 59 7.72 16.18 26.39
N LEU A 60 6.80 16.17 25.44
CA LEU A 60 6.08 15.00 24.96
C LEU A 60 6.33 14.81 23.46
N GLN A 61 7.33 14.00 23.11
CA GLN A 61 7.57 13.62 21.71
C GLN A 61 6.60 12.52 21.29
N ARG A 62 5.82 12.81 20.23
CA ARG A 62 4.84 11.90 19.59
C ARG A 62 3.85 11.21 20.56
N ALA A 63 3.50 11.87 21.66
CA ALA A 63 2.56 11.33 22.64
C ALA A 63 1.15 11.11 22.07
N ASN A 64 0.82 9.86 21.73
CA ASN A 64 -0.48 9.43 21.18
C ASN A 64 -1.16 8.32 22.00
N ASP A 65 -0.97 8.28 23.32
CA ASP A 65 -1.63 7.31 24.21
C ASP A 65 -2.94 7.84 24.83
N ILE A 66 -3.88 6.95 25.17
CA ILE A 66 -5.14 7.31 25.83
C ILE A 66 -4.94 7.84 27.25
N PHE A 67 -3.85 7.45 27.90
CA PHE A 67 -3.42 7.96 29.20
C PHE A 67 -3.42 9.50 29.25
N PHE A 68 -2.87 10.14 28.20
CA PHE A 68 -2.75 11.59 28.14
C PHE A 68 -4.10 12.32 28.16
N GLN A 69 -5.17 11.69 27.69
CA GLN A 69 -6.50 12.29 27.68
C GLN A 69 -7.04 12.57 29.09
N LYS A 70 -6.70 11.71 30.05
CA LYS A 70 -7.07 11.87 31.46
C LYS A 70 -6.02 12.64 32.25
N TRP A 71 -4.75 12.39 31.93
CA TRP A 71 -3.62 12.90 32.69
C TRP A 71 -3.30 14.38 32.41
N LEU A 72 -3.37 14.82 31.15
CA LEU A 72 -3.03 16.22 30.80
C LEU A 72 -3.89 17.26 31.54
N PRO A 73 -5.23 17.14 31.62
CA PRO A 73 -6.04 18.09 32.38
C PRO A 73 -5.65 18.18 33.87
N TYR A 74 -5.34 17.03 34.49
CA TYR A 74 -4.91 16.97 35.88
C TYR A 74 -3.56 17.66 36.09
N ILE A 75 -2.56 17.35 35.27
CA ILE A 75 -1.23 17.95 35.40
C ILE A 75 -1.23 19.45 35.11
N LYS A 76 -2.01 19.90 34.12
CA LYS A 76 -2.19 21.33 33.86
C LYS A 76 -2.84 22.03 35.07
N SER A 77 -3.76 21.37 35.79
CA SER A 77 -4.35 21.94 37.02
C SER A 77 -3.33 22.14 38.15
N LYS A 78 -2.18 21.44 38.11
CA LYS A 78 -1.05 21.61 39.01
C LYS A 78 -0.07 22.70 38.57
N GLY A 79 -0.41 23.45 37.51
CA GLY A 79 0.39 24.56 36.99
C GLY A 79 1.59 24.14 36.15
N LYS A 80 1.69 22.87 35.76
CA LYS A 80 2.81 22.36 34.96
C LYS A 80 2.64 22.72 33.48
N LYS A 81 3.77 22.90 32.79
CA LYS A 81 3.81 23.29 31.38
C LYS A 81 4.05 22.09 30.48
N ILE A 82 3.31 22.00 29.39
CA ILE A 82 3.36 20.88 28.43
C ILE A 82 3.90 21.36 27.10
N VAL A 83 4.91 20.68 26.56
CA VAL A 83 5.50 20.94 25.24
C VAL A 83 5.31 19.70 24.38
N SER A 84 4.65 19.83 23.23
CA SER A 84 4.54 18.71 22.27
C SER A 84 5.63 18.78 21.22
N ASP A 85 6.30 17.66 20.98
CA ASP A 85 7.36 17.54 19.97
C ASP A 85 7.02 16.51 18.88
N ILE A 86 7.42 16.78 17.63
CA ILE A 86 7.27 15.86 16.50
C ILE A 86 8.28 16.12 15.38
N ASP A 87 8.72 15.05 14.73
CA ASP A 87 9.80 15.03 13.74
C ASP A 87 9.38 14.60 12.33
N ASP A 88 8.21 13.99 12.19
CA ASP A 88 7.61 13.55 10.91
C ASP A 88 6.20 14.13 10.73
N LEU A 89 5.76 14.28 9.47
CA LEU A 89 4.38 14.67 9.16
C LEU A 89 3.41 13.49 9.38
N ILE A 90 3.11 13.18 10.63
CA ILE A 90 2.30 12.00 11.00
C ILE A 90 0.89 12.05 10.39
N TRP A 91 0.28 13.23 10.32
CA TRP A 91 -1.05 13.41 9.71
C TRP A 91 -1.06 13.31 8.18
N GLY A 92 0.11 13.36 7.55
CA GLY A 92 0.28 13.31 6.10
C GLY A 92 1.08 12.09 5.65
N ILE A 93 1.22 11.07 6.50
CA ILE A 93 1.91 9.83 6.13
C ILE A 93 1.20 9.25 4.90
N PRO A 94 1.90 9.04 3.77
CA PRO A 94 1.30 8.48 2.57
C PRO A 94 0.79 7.08 2.89
N ALA A 95 -0.38 6.74 2.38
CA ALA A 95 -1.12 5.62 2.96
C ALA A 95 -0.55 4.21 2.70
N GLY A 96 0.55 4.09 1.95
CA GLY A 96 1.34 2.86 1.91
C GLY A 96 2.80 3.00 2.38
N ASN A 97 3.10 4.04 3.17
CA ASN A 97 4.20 3.98 4.13
C ASN A 97 3.79 3.06 5.29
N LEU A 98 4.69 2.18 5.74
CA LEU A 98 4.45 1.23 6.84
C LEU A 98 3.91 1.90 8.12
N ALA A 99 4.33 3.13 8.40
CA ALA A 99 3.91 3.90 9.57
C ALA A 99 2.45 4.41 9.48
N HIS A 100 1.82 4.42 8.29
CA HIS A 100 0.47 4.96 8.12
C HIS A 100 -0.55 4.20 8.98
N ASN A 101 -0.42 2.88 9.05
CA ASN A 101 -1.36 2.02 9.78
C ASN A 101 -1.20 2.13 11.30
N HIS A 102 0.02 2.45 11.75
CA HIS A 102 0.26 2.76 13.15
C HIS A 102 -0.46 4.04 13.58
N TYR A 103 -0.67 4.99 12.66
CA TYR A 103 -1.33 6.27 12.92
C TYR A 103 -2.73 6.35 12.28
N ASN A 104 -3.60 5.41 12.66
CA ASN A 104 -5.02 5.47 12.27
C ASN A 104 -5.74 6.68 12.89
N ARG A 105 -6.99 6.94 12.47
CA ARG A 105 -7.76 8.11 12.95
C ARG A 105 -7.83 8.23 14.48
N LYS A 106 -7.96 7.13 15.22
CA LYS A 106 -8.00 7.18 16.70
C LYS A 106 -6.66 7.62 17.27
N GLU A 107 -5.55 7.15 16.71
CA GLU A 107 -4.21 7.57 17.12
C GLU A 107 -3.95 9.04 16.76
N LEU A 108 -4.40 9.48 15.58
CA LEU A 108 -4.33 10.88 15.18
C LEU A 108 -5.22 11.77 16.06
N ASP A 109 -6.39 11.30 16.49
CA ASP A 109 -7.28 12.03 17.40
C ASP A 109 -6.66 12.17 18.80
N LYS A 110 -5.96 11.13 19.29
CA LYS A 110 -5.18 11.21 20.54
C LYS A 110 -4.02 12.20 20.41
N LEU A 111 -3.26 12.14 19.32
CA LEU A 111 -2.16 13.06 19.06
C LEU A 111 -2.69 14.51 18.93
N ASP A 112 -3.79 14.72 18.22
CA ASP A 112 -4.48 16.00 18.12
C ASP A 112 -4.91 16.53 19.49
N PHE A 113 -5.46 15.66 20.35
CA PHE A 113 -5.84 16.03 21.70
C PHE A 113 -4.63 16.56 22.47
N VAL A 114 -3.50 15.83 22.44
CA VAL A 114 -2.28 16.23 23.14
C VAL A 114 -1.78 17.59 22.60
N PHE A 115 -1.59 17.73 21.28
CA PHE A 115 -1.09 18.97 20.67
C PHE A 115 -1.99 20.19 20.91
N LYS A 116 -3.33 19.99 20.93
CA LYS A 116 -4.27 21.06 21.28
C LYS A 116 -4.11 21.51 22.73
N GLN A 117 -3.88 20.58 23.65
CA GLN A 117 -3.73 20.85 25.08
C GLN A 117 -2.33 21.36 25.47
N SER A 118 -1.29 21.12 24.65
CA SER A 118 0.07 21.58 24.95
C SER A 118 0.16 23.10 25.00
N ASP A 119 1.01 23.63 25.86
CA ASP A 119 1.24 25.08 25.95
C ASP A 119 2.12 25.54 24.79
N GLU A 120 3.09 24.72 24.39
CA GLU A 120 3.96 24.98 23.25
C GLU A 120 4.17 23.76 22.35
N ILE A 121 4.59 24.01 21.10
CA ILE A 121 4.89 22.98 20.10
C ILE A 121 6.31 23.17 19.58
N THR A 122 7.10 22.10 19.53
CA THR A 122 8.43 22.07 18.94
C THR A 122 8.50 21.09 17.77
N THR A 123 9.35 21.38 16.79
CA THR A 123 9.61 20.48 15.65
C THR A 123 11.01 20.71 15.06
N SER A 124 11.40 19.95 14.03
CA SER A 124 12.76 19.94 13.48
C SER A 124 12.92 20.69 12.15
N THR A 125 11.84 20.88 11.38
CA THR A 125 11.90 21.43 10.02
C THR A 125 10.88 22.53 9.76
N ILE A 126 11.21 23.44 8.83
CA ILE A 126 10.33 24.56 8.44
C ILE A 126 9.02 24.06 7.82
N PRO A 127 9.00 23.12 6.86
CA PRO A 127 7.75 22.65 6.27
C PRO A 127 6.82 21.97 7.29
N LEU A 128 7.40 21.24 8.25
CA LEU A 128 6.61 20.63 9.33
C LEU A 128 6.06 21.69 10.28
N ALA A 129 6.84 22.73 10.61
CA ALA A 129 6.36 23.86 11.41
C ALA A 129 5.20 24.60 10.73
N GLU A 130 5.29 24.87 9.43
CA GLU A 130 4.20 25.49 8.66
C GLU A 130 2.92 24.64 8.65
N TYR A 131 3.07 23.31 8.56
CA TYR A 131 1.93 22.40 8.66
C TYR A 131 1.29 22.45 10.06
N LEU A 132 2.10 22.34 11.11
CA LEU A 132 1.66 22.37 12.51
C LEU A 132 1.00 23.70 12.88
N LYS A 133 1.55 24.82 12.39
CA LYS A 133 0.97 26.15 12.53
C LYS A 133 -0.44 26.21 11.98
N LYS A 134 -0.64 25.72 10.75
CA LYS A 134 -1.97 25.66 10.13
C LYS A 134 -2.92 24.73 10.87
N ARG A 135 -2.43 23.59 11.37
CA ARG A 135 -3.27 22.59 12.04
C ARG A 135 -3.72 23.00 13.45
N PHE A 136 -2.83 23.61 14.22
CA PHE A 136 -3.05 23.87 15.65
C PHE A 136 -3.18 25.35 16.00
N ASN A 137 -3.02 26.25 15.03
CA ASN A 137 -3.06 27.71 15.22
C ASN A 137 -2.10 28.18 16.33
N LYS A 138 -0.91 27.58 16.37
CA LYS A 138 0.20 27.91 17.29
C LYS A 138 1.48 27.96 16.48
N GLU A 139 2.34 28.94 16.75
CA GLU A 139 3.63 29.07 16.05
C GLU A 139 4.65 28.07 16.62
N PRO A 140 5.02 26.99 15.91
CA PRO A 140 5.94 26.01 16.47
C PRO A 140 7.36 26.56 16.56
N ILE A 141 8.09 26.20 17.62
CA ILE A 141 9.52 26.51 17.74
C ILE A 141 10.30 25.43 16.97
N ILE A 142 11.08 25.86 15.99
CA ILE A 142 11.94 24.96 15.23
C ILE A 142 13.25 24.77 16.02
N ILE A 143 13.40 23.59 16.60
CA ILE A 143 14.63 23.13 17.25
C ILE A 143 15.30 22.17 16.25
N PRO A 144 16.37 22.57 15.55
CA PRO A 144 17.00 21.70 14.56
C PRO A 144 17.60 20.44 15.22
N ASN A 145 17.61 19.33 14.48
CA ASN A 145 18.29 18.12 14.93
C ASN A 145 19.81 18.34 14.92
N MET A 146 20.48 17.95 16.00
CA MET A 146 21.92 18.05 16.17
C MET A 146 22.47 16.69 16.62
N TYR A 147 23.70 16.39 16.22
CA TYR A 147 24.46 15.23 16.71
C TYR A 147 25.55 15.67 17.68
N HIS A 148 25.90 14.80 18.63
CA HIS A 148 27.24 14.86 19.21
C HIS A 148 28.25 14.35 18.18
N THR A 149 29.34 15.09 17.99
CA THR A 149 30.40 14.71 17.05
C THR A 149 31.00 13.36 17.49
N PRO A 150 30.98 12.31 16.65
CA PRO A 150 31.68 11.07 16.95
C PRO A 150 33.18 11.31 17.13
N GLU A 151 33.85 10.43 17.88
CA GLU A 151 35.32 10.44 17.96
C GLU A 151 35.93 10.46 16.56
N ASP A 152 36.91 11.33 16.33
CA ASP A 152 37.52 11.43 15.00
C ASP A 152 38.27 10.13 14.69
N PHE A 153 38.09 9.63 13.49
CA PHE A 153 38.66 8.36 13.05
C PHE A 153 39.22 8.49 11.64
N ILE A 154 40.31 7.78 11.37
CA ILE A 154 40.82 7.66 10.01
C ILE A 154 40.02 6.55 9.34
N LYS A 155 39.31 6.91 8.28
CA LYS A 155 38.53 5.94 7.52
C LYS A 155 39.50 4.92 6.88
N PRO A 156 39.34 3.61 7.15
CA PRO A 156 40.20 2.61 6.55
C PRO A 156 39.96 2.54 5.04
N LYS A 157 41.03 2.33 4.27
CA LYS A 157 40.91 2.17 2.81
C LYS A 157 40.24 0.83 2.50
N ASN A 158 39.18 0.85 1.70
CA ASN A 158 38.56 -0.38 1.21
C ASN A 158 39.36 -0.93 0.01
N GLU A 159 39.42 -2.26 -0.11
CA GLU A 159 39.93 -2.93 -1.31
C GLU A 159 39.01 -2.73 -2.52
N LYS A 160 37.69 -2.66 -2.28
CA LYS A 160 36.64 -2.38 -3.27
C LYS A 160 35.77 -1.21 -2.81
N ILE A 161 35.26 -0.42 -3.76
CA ILE A 161 34.30 0.66 -3.44
C ILE A 161 33.08 0.07 -2.74
N ARG A 162 32.59 0.71 -1.67
CA ARG A 162 31.38 0.29 -0.96
C ARG A 162 30.25 1.30 -1.15
N ILE A 163 29.09 0.87 -1.63
CA ILE A 163 27.91 1.73 -1.87
C ILE A 163 26.72 1.25 -1.03
N GLY A 164 26.12 2.07 -0.18
CA GLY A 164 25.02 1.66 0.74
C GLY A 164 23.62 2.20 0.40
N TRP A 165 22.55 1.46 0.74
CA TRP A 165 21.14 1.81 0.44
C TRP A 165 20.05 1.17 1.36
N HIS A 166 18.76 1.64 1.33
CA HIS A 166 17.56 1.04 2.00
C HIS A 166 16.14 1.24 1.27
N GLY A 167 15.23 0.22 1.24
CA GLY A 167 13.73 0.11 0.86
C GLY A 167 13.06 -0.19 -0.58
N SER A 168 12.37 -1.35 -0.90
CA SER A 168 11.28 -1.57 -1.97
C SER A 168 10.46 -2.94 -2.00
N TYR A 169 9.25 -3.02 -2.65
CA TYR A 169 8.09 -3.98 -2.49
C TYR A 169 7.29 -4.27 -3.83
N CYS A 170 6.60 -5.42 -4.15
CA CYS A 170 5.61 -5.67 -5.30
C CYS A 170 4.97 -7.11 -5.52
N TYR A 171 4.10 -7.32 -6.55
CA TYR A 171 3.51 -8.60 -7.07
C TYR A 171 4.23 -9.20 -8.32
N ASP A 172 3.97 -10.47 -8.70
CA ASP A 172 4.47 -11.12 -9.93
C ASP A 172 3.66 -10.85 -11.22
N GLU A 173 4.23 -11.22 -12.38
CA GLU A 173 3.62 -10.98 -13.71
C GLU A 173 2.33 -11.76 -14.03
N LYS A 174 1.99 -12.77 -13.22
CA LYS A 174 0.80 -13.62 -13.41
C LYS A 174 -0.41 -13.13 -12.62
N THR A 175 -0.23 -12.11 -11.79
CA THR A 175 -1.31 -11.57 -10.99
C THR A 175 -2.19 -10.64 -11.84
N GLU A 176 -3.50 -10.87 -11.74
CA GLU A 176 -4.55 -10.03 -12.30
C GLU A 176 -5.13 -9.11 -11.22
N LEU A 177 -5.68 -7.98 -11.65
CA LEU A 177 -6.51 -7.10 -10.84
C LEU A 177 -7.84 -6.83 -11.56
N LEU A 178 -8.90 -6.59 -10.77
CA LEU A 178 -10.20 -6.20 -11.33
C LEU A 178 -10.21 -4.70 -11.64
N THR A 179 -10.58 -4.35 -12.87
CA THR A 179 -10.78 -2.97 -13.33
C THR A 179 -12.26 -2.69 -13.60
N GLU A 180 -12.61 -1.42 -13.86
CA GLU A 180 -13.98 -1.07 -14.27
C GLU A 180 -14.39 -1.69 -15.62
N ASN A 181 -13.42 -2.17 -16.43
CA ASN A 181 -13.67 -2.93 -17.66
C ASN A 181 -13.34 -4.43 -17.55
N GLY A 182 -13.22 -4.97 -16.33
CA GLY A 182 -13.06 -6.40 -16.08
C GLY A 182 -11.67 -6.81 -15.58
N TRP A 183 -11.39 -8.12 -15.59
CA TRP A 183 -10.10 -8.64 -15.10
C TRP A 183 -8.97 -8.39 -16.10
N LYS A 184 -7.83 -7.88 -15.62
CA LYS A 184 -6.63 -7.67 -16.43
C LYS A 184 -5.40 -8.13 -15.68
N LEU A 185 -4.41 -8.64 -16.40
CA LEU A 185 -3.05 -8.76 -15.86
C LEU A 185 -2.50 -7.36 -15.56
N PHE A 186 -1.73 -7.21 -14.48
CA PHE A 186 -1.09 -5.93 -14.16
C PHE A 186 -0.33 -5.32 -15.36
N LYS A 187 0.38 -6.16 -16.13
CA LYS A 187 1.14 -5.74 -17.31
C LYS A 187 0.28 -5.15 -18.45
N ASN A 188 -1.03 -5.39 -18.42
CA ASN A 188 -2.00 -4.96 -19.44
C ASN A 188 -2.91 -3.82 -18.93
N LEU A 189 -2.64 -3.27 -17.75
CA LEU A 189 -3.47 -2.21 -17.16
C LEU A 189 -3.31 -0.89 -17.91
N ASP A 190 -4.42 -0.29 -18.32
CA ASP A 190 -4.46 1.06 -18.87
C ASP A 190 -4.39 2.09 -17.71
N LYS A 191 -3.56 3.12 -17.86
CA LYS A 191 -3.38 4.16 -16.83
C LYS A 191 -4.58 5.09 -16.65
N ASN A 192 -5.52 5.08 -17.59
CA ASN A 192 -6.74 5.87 -17.51
C ASN A 192 -7.93 5.08 -16.94
N GLU A 193 -7.68 3.86 -16.48
CA GLU A 193 -8.71 2.95 -16.03
C GLU A 193 -8.72 2.82 -14.52
N LYS A 194 -9.92 2.79 -13.94
CA LYS A 194 -10.10 2.57 -12.51
C LYS A 194 -9.97 1.11 -12.14
N VAL A 195 -9.40 0.85 -10.97
CA VAL A 195 -9.23 -0.49 -10.41
C VAL A 195 -10.08 -0.65 -9.15
N ALA A 196 -10.54 -1.87 -8.89
CA ALA A 196 -11.37 -2.19 -7.74
C ALA A 196 -10.57 -2.11 -6.43
N SER A 197 -11.08 -1.33 -5.50
CA SER A 197 -10.53 -1.11 -4.16
C SER A 197 -11.62 -1.29 -3.12
N LEU A 198 -11.26 -1.88 -1.98
CA LEU A 198 -12.17 -2.11 -0.86
C LEU A 198 -11.99 -1.01 0.19
N ASN A 199 -13.05 -0.26 0.44
CA ASN A 199 -13.07 0.69 1.55
C ASN A 199 -13.05 -0.08 2.89
N PRO A 200 -11.97 0.02 3.70
CA PRO A 200 -11.83 -0.79 4.92
C PRO A 200 -12.82 -0.38 6.02
N VAL A 201 -13.45 0.79 5.91
CA VAL A 201 -14.43 1.29 6.90
C VAL A 201 -15.84 0.83 6.56
N THR A 202 -16.26 1.00 5.32
CA THR A 202 -17.64 0.68 4.88
C THR A 202 -17.76 -0.74 4.32
N ASN A 203 -16.62 -1.40 4.09
CA ASN A 203 -16.51 -2.67 3.38
C ASN A 203 -17.05 -2.61 1.94
N MET A 204 -17.16 -1.40 1.35
CA MET A 204 -17.70 -1.17 0.01
C MET A 204 -16.64 -1.38 -1.06
N LEU A 205 -17.01 -2.06 -2.14
CA LEU A 205 -16.24 -2.09 -3.39
C LEU A 205 -16.43 -0.77 -4.12
N GLU A 206 -15.31 -0.10 -4.41
CA GLU A 206 -15.25 1.16 -5.14
C GLU A 206 -14.19 1.08 -6.25
N TYR A 207 -14.36 1.84 -7.33
CA TYR A 207 -13.40 1.91 -8.43
C TYR A 207 -12.62 3.22 -8.36
N HIS A 208 -11.29 3.14 -8.29
CA HIS A 208 -10.41 4.30 -8.16
C HIS A 208 -9.34 4.31 -9.25
N LEU A 209 -9.02 5.50 -9.77
CA LEU A 209 -7.88 5.68 -10.66
C LEU A 209 -6.61 5.46 -9.84
N PRO A 210 -5.68 4.61 -10.27
CA PRO A 210 -4.42 4.48 -9.57
C PRO A 210 -3.59 5.76 -9.64
N THR A 211 -2.98 6.13 -8.51
CA THR A 211 -2.13 7.31 -8.39
C THR A 211 -0.66 7.01 -8.70
N GLU A 212 -0.24 5.74 -8.56
CA GLU A 212 1.12 5.28 -8.85
C GLU A 212 1.10 3.89 -9.49
N TYR A 213 2.16 3.56 -10.23
CA TYR A 213 2.34 2.30 -10.94
C TYR A 213 3.76 1.78 -10.73
N VAL A 214 3.88 0.49 -10.47
CA VAL A 214 5.14 -0.25 -10.48
C VAL A 214 5.10 -1.26 -11.61
N ASP A 215 6.16 -1.29 -12.40
CA ASP A 215 6.38 -2.20 -13.53
C ASP A 215 7.90 -2.31 -13.74
N GLU A 216 8.53 -3.26 -13.05
CA GLU A 216 9.98 -3.33 -12.91
C GLU A 216 10.50 -4.78 -13.03
N GLN A 217 11.76 -4.96 -13.45
CA GLN A 217 12.40 -6.28 -13.40
C GLN A 217 12.84 -6.59 -11.97
N TYR A 218 12.68 -7.84 -11.56
CA TYR A 218 13.02 -8.33 -10.24
C TYR A 218 13.68 -9.70 -10.32
N LEU A 219 14.70 -9.88 -9.49
CA LEU A 219 15.44 -11.13 -9.34
C LEU A 219 15.68 -11.35 -7.86
N GLY A 220 15.01 -12.32 -7.25
CA GLY A 220 15.16 -12.60 -5.81
C GLY A 220 14.04 -13.45 -5.27
N ASP A 221 14.06 -13.70 -3.98
CA ASP A 221 13.05 -14.55 -3.35
C ASP A 221 11.73 -13.81 -3.19
N MET A 222 10.64 -14.48 -3.49
CA MET A 222 9.27 -14.04 -3.26
C MET A 222 8.55 -15.08 -2.41
N TYR A 223 7.49 -14.66 -1.73
CA TYR A 223 6.61 -15.55 -1.00
C TYR A 223 5.51 -16.02 -1.93
N TYR A 224 5.50 -17.33 -2.16
CA TYR A 224 4.44 -18.04 -2.84
C TYR A 224 3.45 -18.58 -1.80
N GLY A 225 2.22 -18.09 -1.83
CA GLY A 225 1.11 -18.66 -1.08
C GLY A 225 0.19 -19.43 -2.01
N ASN A 226 -0.15 -20.67 -1.65
CA ASN A 226 -1.09 -21.47 -2.42
C ASN A 226 -2.05 -22.26 -1.52
N GLY A 227 -3.03 -21.56 -0.98
CA GLY A 227 -4.08 -22.15 -0.17
C GLY A 227 -5.31 -22.55 -0.95
N SER A 228 -6.33 -23.06 -0.26
CA SER A 228 -7.57 -23.53 -0.91
C SER A 228 -8.34 -22.45 -1.70
N HIS A 229 -8.26 -21.18 -1.28
CA HIS A 229 -8.96 -20.04 -1.91
C HIS A 229 -8.06 -18.84 -2.21
N THR A 230 -6.77 -18.96 -1.94
CA THR A 230 -5.78 -17.90 -2.12
C THR A 230 -4.63 -18.42 -2.96
N ASN A 231 -4.15 -17.59 -3.88
CA ASN A 231 -2.90 -17.83 -4.57
C ASN A 231 -2.22 -16.49 -4.79
N PHE A 232 -0.96 -16.38 -4.39
CA PHE A 232 -0.20 -15.15 -4.57
C PHE A 232 1.28 -15.47 -4.72
N LEU A 233 1.97 -14.62 -5.46
CA LEU A 233 3.43 -14.57 -5.48
C LEU A 233 3.81 -13.11 -5.31
N VAL A 234 4.33 -12.77 -4.12
CA VAL A 234 4.60 -11.38 -3.75
C VAL A 234 6.01 -11.24 -3.15
N THR A 235 6.61 -10.07 -3.31
CA THR A 235 7.89 -9.78 -2.64
C THR A 235 7.72 -9.86 -1.11
N PRO A 236 8.78 -10.17 -0.34
CA PRO A 236 8.76 -10.23 1.12
C PRO A 236 8.03 -9.08 1.80
N ASN A 237 8.17 -7.86 1.29
CA ASN A 237 7.66 -6.71 2.02
C ASN A 237 6.25 -6.32 1.58
N HIS A 238 5.74 -6.93 0.51
CA HIS A 238 4.43 -6.63 -0.04
C HIS A 238 3.33 -6.63 1.03
N ASN A 239 2.51 -5.58 1.05
CA ASN A 239 1.44 -5.47 2.03
C ASN A 239 0.33 -6.50 1.74
N MET A 240 0.03 -7.30 2.74
CA MET A 240 -1.09 -8.22 2.78
C MET A 240 -2.17 -7.59 3.66
N TYR A 241 -3.39 -7.45 3.13
CA TYR A 241 -4.54 -7.04 3.93
C TYR A 241 -5.08 -8.26 4.68
N ALA A 242 -4.62 -8.43 5.92
CA ALA A 242 -4.70 -9.68 6.65
C ALA A 242 -5.02 -9.48 8.15
N SER A 243 -5.48 -10.55 8.80
CA SER A 243 -5.75 -10.63 10.24
C SER A 243 -5.05 -11.88 10.82
N ILE A 244 -4.12 -11.68 11.76
CA ILE A 244 -3.35 -12.77 12.42
C ILE A 244 -4.11 -13.47 13.57
N MET A 245 -5.41 -13.25 13.68
CA MET A 245 -6.20 -13.79 14.78
C MET A 245 -6.50 -15.28 14.62
N LYS A 246 -6.51 -16.02 15.75
CA LYS A 246 -6.76 -17.47 15.78
C LYS A 246 -8.21 -17.87 15.48
N SER A 247 -9.15 -16.93 15.35
CA SER A 247 -10.57 -17.24 15.13
C SER A 247 -11.29 -16.21 14.28
N GLU A 248 -12.21 -16.68 13.44
CA GLU A 248 -13.03 -15.87 12.54
C GLU A 248 -13.99 -14.90 13.25
N LYS A 249 -14.30 -15.11 14.54
CA LYS A 249 -15.27 -14.28 15.27
C LYS A 249 -14.77 -12.87 15.59
N ASN A 250 -13.47 -12.64 15.56
CA ASN A 250 -12.85 -11.40 16.02
C ASN A 250 -11.93 -10.74 14.97
N LEU A 251 -12.02 -11.12 13.69
CA LEU A 251 -11.04 -10.69 12.68
C LEU A 251 -10.84 -9.16 12.64
N ASP A 252 -9.58 -8.75 12.67
CA ASP A 252 -9.16 -7.36 12.57
C ASP A 252 -8.16 -7.22 11.41
N PHE A 253 -8.65 -6.75 10.28
CA PHE A 253 -7.88 -6.68 9.04
C PHE A 253 -7.02 -5.42 8.99
N ASN A 254 -5.70 -5.63 8.96
CA ASN A 254 -4.69 -4.60 8.85
C ASN A 254 -3.69 -4.95 7.75
N PHE A 255 -2.81 -4.02 7.39
CA PHE A 255 -1.74 -4.32 6.46
C PHE A 255 -0.52 -4.87 7.20
N HIS A 256 -0.07 -6.03 6.74
CA HIS A 256 1.13 -6.71 7.22
C HIS A 256 2.06 -6.93 6.03
N SER A 257 3.38 -6.76 6.20
CA SER A 257 4.30 -7.25 5.16
C SER A 257 4.21 -8.77 5.08
N MET A 258 4.37 -9.34 3.89
CA MET A 258 4.32 -10.79 3.73
C MET A 258 5.36 -11.53 4.59
N GLU A 259 6.54 -10.96 4.78
CA GLU A 259 7.60 -11.49 5.65
C GLU A 259 7.20 -11.48 7.13
N SER A 260 6.45 -10.47 7.60
CA SER A 260 5.92 -10.45 8.98
C SER A 260 4.86 -11.53 9.24
N LEU A 261 4.27 -12.09 8.19
CA LEU A 261 3.30 -13.18 8.27
C LEU A 261 3.96 -14.56 8.14
N GLU A 262 5.28 -14.62 7.91
CA GLU A 262 5.99 -15.89 7.78
C GLU A 262 5.87 -16.72 9.07
N GLY A 263 5.51 -18.00 8.91
CA GLY A 263 5.32 -18.92 10.03
C GLY A 263 4.03 -18.73 10.82
N LEU A 264 3.16 -17.80 10.42
CA LEU A 264 1.86 -17.54 11.05
C LEU A 264 0.70 -18.01 10.17
N ASP A 265 -0.36 -18.49 10.81
CA ASP A 265 -1.66 -18.62 10.15
C ASP A 265 -2.33 -17.25 10.16
N PHE A 266 -2.87 -16.82 9.02
CA PHE A 266 -3.51 -15.51 8.91
C PHE A 266 -4.74 -15.57 8.01
N TYR A 267 -5.72 -14.71 8.28
CA TYR A 267 -6.90 -14.56 7.45
C TYR A 267 -6.68 -13.45 6.43
N VAL A 268 -7.11 -13.67 5.18
CA VAL A 268 -7.23 -12.63 4.17
C VAL A 268 -8.70 -12.30 3.92
N LYS A 269 -8.94 -11.05 3.55
CA LYS A 269 -10.26 -10.55 3.26
C LYS A 269 -10.73 -11.09 1.90
N ASN A 270 -11.95 -11.56 1.84
CA ASN A 270 -12.53 -12.21 0.67
C ASN A 270 -13.94 -11.69 0.33
N MET A 271 -14.61 -11.03 1.27
CA MET A 271 -15.98 -10.53 1.10
C MET A 271 -16.00 -9.00 0.96
N CYS A 272 -16.99 -8.47 0.23
CA CYS A 272 -17.25 -7.04 0.13
C CYS A 272 -18.77 -6.75 0.09
N ASN A 273 -19.12 -5.49 0.31
CA ASN A 273 -20.42 -4.92 0.03
C ASN A 273 -20.39 -4.23 -1.34
N TYR A 274 -21.50 -4.31 -2.06
CA TYR A 274 -21.68 -3.63 -3.33
C TYR A 274 -23.13 -3.16 -3.44
N GLU A 275 -23.33 -1.89 -3.75
CA GLU A 275 -24.67 -1.33 -3.90
C GLU A 275 -25.15 -1.41 -5.34
N GLY A 276 -24.33 -0.94 -6.30
CA GLY A 276 -24.68 -0.85 -7.72
C GLY A 276 -25.89 0.07 -7.96
N LYS A 277 -26.33 0.18 -9.22
CA LYS A 277 -27.50 0.98 -9.59
C LYS A 277 -28.73 0.11 -9.79
N GLU A 278 -29.79 0.36 -9.04
CA GLU A 278 -31.09 -0.28 -9.30
C GLU A 278 -31.70 0.29 -10.59
N VAL A 279 -31.89 -0.56 -11.61
CA VAL A 279 -32.38 -0.15 -12.92
C VAL A 279 -33.80 -0.67 -13.12
N LYS A 280 -34.75 0.21 -13.42
CA LYS A 280 -36.16 -0.18 -13.57
C LYS A 280 -36.45 -0.95 -14.86
N TYR A 281 -35.88 -0.48 -15.97
CA TYR A 281 -36.11 -1.04 -17.30
C TYR A 281 -34.79 -1.27 -18.03
N PHE A 282 -34.70 -2.41 -18.71
CA PHE A 282 -33.81 -2.58 -19.83
C PHE A 282 -34.45 -1.97 -21.08
N VAL A 283 -33.67 -1.22 -21.86
CA VAL A 283 -34.11 -0.58 -23.09
C VAL A 283 -33.62 -1.42 -24.26
N LEU A 284 -34.52 -2.14 -24.92
CA LEU A 284 -34.20 -2.86 -26.14
C LEU A 284 -34.03 -1.84 -27.29
N PRO A 285 -32.86 -1.74 -27.95
CA PRO A 285 -32.57 -0.65 -28.88
C PRO A 285 -33.45 -0.64 -30.13
N LYS A 286 -33.82 0.56 -30.61
CA LYS A 286 -34.58 0.77 -31.84
C LYS A 286 -33.91 0.10 -33.05
N LEU A 287 -34.71 -0.51 -33.92
CA LEU A 287 -34.32 -0.94 -35.26
C LEU A 287 -35.12 -0.16 -36.31
N LYS A 288 -34.69 -0.26 -37.59
CA LYS A 288 -35.31 0.46 -38.71
C LYS A 288 -36.84 0.37 -38.74
N ASN A 289 -37.39 -0.79 -38.37
CA ASN A 289 -38.83 -1.08 -38.37
C ASN A 289 -39.42 -1.36 -36.98
N HIS A 290 -38.65 -1.19 -35.89
CA HIS A 290 -39.09 -1.49 -34.52
C HIS A 290 -38.67 -0.38 -33.58
N ASP A 291 -39.61 0.27 -32.89
CA ASP A 291 -39.28 1.27 -31.88
C ASP A 291 -38.59 0.66 -30.64
N GLU A 292 -38.04 1.52 -29.79
CA GLU A 292 -37.47 1.08 -28.51
C GLU A 292 -38.53 0.39 -27.64
N HIS A 293 -38.15 -0.69 -26.96
CA HIS A 293 -39.05 -1.44 -26.10
C HIS A 293 -38.50 -1.53 -24.68
N LEU A 294 -39.30 -1.05 -23.71
CA LEU A 294 -38.98 -1.12 -22.29
C LEU A 294 -39.37 -2.48 -21.70
N ILE A 295 -38.38 -3.19 -21.17
CA ILE A 295 -38.54 -4.48 -20.50
C ILE A 295 -38.19 -4.28 -19.02
N TYR A 296 -39.04 -4.73 -18.08
CA TYR A 296 -38.66 -4.65 -16.66
C TYR A 296 -37.33 -5.39 -16.45
N MET A 297 -36.37 -4.74 -15.78
CA MET A 297 -35.00 -5.25 -15.70
C MET A 297 -34.95 -6.66 -15.09
N ASP A 298 -35.76 -6.94 -14.06
CA ASP A 298 -35.81 -8.28 -13.46
C ASP A 298 -36.30 -9.35 -14.44
N ASP A 299 -37.21 -9.03 -15.35
CA ASP A 299 -37.64 -9.98 -16.38
C ASP A 299 -36.56 -10.14 -17.44
N TRP A 300 -35.90 -9.05 -17.81
CA TRP A 300 -34.75 -9.06 -18.71
C TRP A 300 -33.62 -9.93 -18.17
N LEU A 301 -33.20 -9.76 -16.92
CA LEU A 301 -32.09 -10.52 -16.32
C LEU A 301 -32.40 -12.02 -16.21
N LYS A 302 -33.66 -12.41 -16.00
CA LYS A 302 -34.08 -13.83 -16.04
C LYS A 302 -33.93 -14.42 -17.43
N PHE A 303 -34.47 -13.73 -18.43
CA PHE A 303 -34.36 -14.13 -19.83
C PHE A 303 -32.90 -14.17 -20.30
N PHE A 304 -32.14 -13.11 -20.01
CA PHE A 304 -30.76 -12.94 -20.41
C PHE A 304 -29.81 -13.93 -19.73
N GLY A 305 -29.99 -14.19 -18.44
CA GLY A 305 -29.21 -15.20 -17.72
C GLY A 305 -29.40 -16.59 -18.32
N LEU A 306 -30.63 -16.96 -18.67
CA LEU A 306 -30.93 -18.21 -19.36
C LEU A 306 -30.30 -18.26 -20.75
N TRP A 307 -30.29 -17.12 -21.46
CA TRP A 307 -29.65 -17.01 -22.75
C TRP A 307 -28.14 -17.23 -22.67
N LEU A 308 -27.48 -16.66 -21.65
CA LEU A 308 -26.06 -16.86 -21.41
C LEU A 308 -25.71 -18.32 -21.10
N SER A 309 -26.59 -19.01 -20.37
CA SER A 309 -26.40 -20.41 -19.97
C SER A 309 -26.37 -21.36 -21.18
N ASP A 310 -27.48 -21.52 -21.90
CA ASP A 310 -27.66 -22.64 -22.84
C ASP A 310 -28.49 -22.30 -24.10
N ALA A 311 -28.71 -21.01 -24.37
CA ALA A 311 -29.39 -20.57 -25.59
C ALA A 311 -28.44 -20.27 -26.74
N CYS A 312 -28.95 -20.40 -27.95
CA CYS A 312 -28.28 -19.96 -29.17
C CYS A 312 -29.29 -19.37 -30.17
N CYS A 313 -28.83 -18.43 -30.99
CA CYS A 313 -29.57 -17.95 -32.16
C CYS A 313 -29.28 -18.90 -33.33
N VAL A 314 -30.32 -19.54 -33.89
CA VAL A 314 -30.17 -20.64 -34.86
C VAL A 314 -29.56 -20.20 -36.20
N SER A 315 -29.75 -18.93 -36.59
CA SER A 315 -29.00 -18.29 -37.68
C SER A 315 -29.15 -16.75 -37.61
N GLU A 316 -28.31 -16.00 -38.32
CA GLU A 316 -28.45 -14.53 -38.48
C GLU A 316 -29.70 -14.14 -39.31
N TYR A 317 -30.32 -15.09 -40.00
CA TYR A 317 -31.38 -14.83 -40.98
C TYR A 317 -32.78 -15.25 -40.51
N ASP A 318 -32.88 -16.02 -39.42
CA ASP A 318 -34.15 -16.65 -39.01
C ASP A 318 -34.89 -15.93 -37.87
N ASN A 319 -34.35 -14.83 -37.32
CA ASN A 319 -34.95 -14.06 -36.21
C ASN A 319 -35.40 -14.93 -35.03
N GLN A 320 -34.74 -16.07 -34.81
CA GLN A 320 -35.11 -17.12 -33.87
C GLN A 320 -34.10 -17.24 -32.73
N ILE A 321 -34.60 -17.09 -31.50
CA ILE A 321 -33.88 -17.38 -30.25
C ILE A 321 -34.40 -18.71 -29.75
N VAL A 322 -33.50 -19.70 -29.70
CA VAL A 322 -33.86 -21.04 -29.26
C VAL A 322 -33.33 -21.26 -27.86
N LEU A 323 -34.27 -21.49 -26.94
CA LEU A 323 -34.02 -21.86 -25.55
C LEU A 323 -34.35 -23.36 -25.42
N SER A 324 -33.34 -24.22 -25.44
CA SER A 324 -33.50 -25.68 -25.34
C SER A 324 -33.25 -26.13 -23.91
N HIS A 325 -34.24 -26.72 -23.23
CA HIS A 325 -34.11 -27.15 -21.83
C HIS A 325 -34.71 -28.54 -21.62
N TYR A 326 -33.86 -29.50 -21.28
CA TYR A 326 -34.23 -30.92 -21.23
C TYR A 326 -34.68 -31.42 -19.85
N LYS A 327 -34.50 -30.62 -18.77
CA LYS A 327 -34.66 -31.12 -17.39
C LYS A 327 -35.69 -30.39 -16.51
N ASN A 328 -36.13 -29.17 -16.83
CA ASN A 328 -37.09 -28.43 -15.97
C ASN A 328 -38.03 -27.47 -16.72
N ASN A 329 -39.30 -27.87 -16.87
CA ASN A 329 -40.34 -27.09 -17.57
C ASN A 329 -40.72 -25.77 -16.86
N GLN A 330 -40.39 -25.60 -15.57
CA GLN A 330 -40.78 -24.40 -14.81
C GLN A 330 -40.05 -23.13 -15.29
N TYR A 331 -38.79 -23.23 -15.72
CA TYR A 331 -38.05 -22.05 -16.20
C TYR A 331 -38.50 -21.63 -17.59
N LEU A 332 -38.70 -22.59 -18.49
CA LEU A 332 -39.33 -22.32 -19.79
C LEU A 332 -40.73 -21.72 -19.61
N TYR A 333 -41.49 -22.14 -18.60
CA TYR A 333 -42.78 -21.52 -18.28
C TYR A 333 -42.63 -20.06 -17.83
N ILE A 334 -41.65 -19.73 -16.99
CA ILE A 334 -41.40 -18.34 -16.58
C ILE A 334 -41.02 -17.47 -17.80
N ILE A 335 -40.14 -17.96 -18.68
CA ILE A 335 -39.79 -17.21 -19.89
C ILE A 335 -40.97 -17.12 -20.86
N GLU A 336 -41.83 -18.14 -20.94
CA GLU A 336 -43.08 -18.08 -21.69
C GLU A 336 -44.00 -16.97 -21.17
N GLN A 337 -44.12 -16.80 -19.85
CA GLN A 337 -44.91 -15.68 -19.28
C GLN A 337 -44.28 -14.32 -19.60
N ILE A 338 -42.95 -14.23 -19.61
CA ILE A 338 -42.22 -13.02 -20.03
C ILE A 338 -42.51 -12.72 -21.51
N ALA A 339 -42.38 -13.70 -22.39
CA ALA A 339 -42.68 -13.56 -23.81
C ALA A 339 -44.14 -13.12 -24.03
N LYS A 340 -45.12 -13.70 -23.32
CA LYS A 340 -46.52 -13.24 -23.35
C LYS A 340 -46.67 -11.79 -22.90
N LYS A 341 -46.05 -11.44 -21.76
CA LYS A 341 -46.11 -10.09 -21.17
C LYS A 341 -45.61 -9.01 -22.14
N TYR A 342 -44.52 -9.29 -22.86
CA TYR A 342 -43.93 -8.36 -23.82
C TYR A 342 -44.36 -8.63 -25.27
N LYS A 343 -45.38 -9.45 -25.49
CA LYS A 343 -45.96 -9.78 -26.81
C LYS A 343 -44.91 -10.28 -27.82
N TRP A 344 -43.92 -11.05 -27.36
CA TRP A 344 -42.99 -11.73 -28.26
C TRP A 344 -43.66 -12.95 -28.86
N ASN A 345 -43.51 -13.14 -30.17
CA ASN A 345 -44.00 -14.35 -30.84
C ASN A 345 -43.14 -15.53 -30.39
N TYR A 346 -43.75 -16.67 -30.08
CA TYR A 346 -43.00 -17.85 -29.67
C TYR A 346 -43.74 -19.15 -30.01
N THR A 347 -42.99 -20.24 -30.13
CA THR A 347 -43.51 -21.62 -30.13
C THR A 347 -42.85 -22.40 -28.98
N LYS A 348 -43.60 -23.32 -28.38
CA LYS A 348 -43.11 -24.10 -27.23
C LYS A 348 -43.46 -25.57 -27.40
N ASN A 349 -42.51 -26.44 -27.08
CA ASN A 349 -42.73 -27.85 -26.86
C ASN A 349 -42.23 -28.24 -25.46
N ASN A 350 -42.22 -29.53 -25.14
CA ASN A 350 -41.85 -30.03 -23.80
C ASN A 350 -40.38 -29.80 -23.42
N SER A 351 -39.50 -29.53 -24.39
CA SER A 351 -38.05 -29.42 -24.20
C SER A 351 -37.45 -28.13 -24.75
N GLN A 352 -38.26 -27.23 -25.32
CA GLN A 352 -37.76 -26.07 -26.05
C GLN A 352 -38.81 -24.95 -26.11
N LEU A 353 -38.32 -23.72 -26.00
CA LEU A 353 -39.04 -22.48 -26.29
C LEU A 353 -38.29 -21.73 -27.38
N ILE A 354 -38.96 -21.46 -28.49
CA ILE A 354 -38.42 -20.70 -29.63
C ILE A 354 -39.11 -19.35 -29.64
N ILE A 355 -38.35 -18.26 -29.51
CA ILE A 355 -38.85 -16.88 -29.58
C ILE A 355 -38.48 -16.29 -30.94
N PHE A 356 -39.47 -15.71 -31.63
CA PHE A 356 -39.32 -15.04 -32.91
C PHE A 356 -39.32 -13.53 -32.70
N ASN A 357 -38.14 -12.92 -32.64
CA ASN A 357 -38.00 -11.49 -32.39
C ASN A 357 -36.68 -10.96 -32.98
N GLU A 358 -36.80 -10.21 -34.09
CA GLU A 358 -35.67 -9.60 -34.81
C GLU A 358 -34.84 -8.66 -33.92
N GLN A 359 -35.52 -7.83 -33.12
CA GLN A 359 -34.87 -6.83 -32.26
C GLN A 359 -34.05 -7.48 -31.15
N LEU A 360 -34.58 -8.55 -30.53
CA LEU A 360 -33.85 -9.35 -29.56
C LEU A 360 -32.68 -10.10 -30.20
N CYS A 361 -32.88 -10.75 -31.35
CA CYS A 361 -31.79 -11.43 -32.08
C CYS A 361 -30.65 -10.47 -32.39
N ASN A 362 -30.96 -9.29 -32.92
CA ASN A 362 -29.96 -8.29 -33.26
C ASN A 362 -29.15 -7.82 -32.04
N TYR A 363 -29.81 -7.62 -30.89
CA TYR A 363 -29.12 -7.28 -29.65
C TYR A 363 -28.25 -8.44 -29.14
N LEU A 364 -28.81 -9.65 -29.04
CA LEU A 364 -28.12 -10.82 -28.48
C LEU A 364 -26.95 -11.29 -29.35
N ASN A 365 -27.03 -11.13 -30.68
CA ASN A 365 -25.93 -11.47 -31.58
C ASN A 365 -24.65 -10.64 -31.29
N GLN A 366 -24.79 -9.44 -30.72
CA GLN A 366 -23.63 -8.61 -30.33
C GLN A 366 -22.91 -9.14 -29.09
N ILE A 367 -23.57 -10.01 -28.31
CA ILE A 367 -23.08 -10.50 -27.02
C ILE A 367 -22.28 -11.82 -27.18
N GLY A 368 -22.00 -12.21 -28.43
CA GLY A 368 -21.20 -13.38 -28.77
C GLY A 368 -22.01 -14.70 -28.77
N LYS A 369 -21.41 -15.74 -29.34
CA LYS A 369 -21.93 -17.11 -29.35
C LYS A 369 -20.96 -18.02 -28.60
N GLU A 370 -21.50 -19.02 -27.91
CA GLU A 370 -20.76 -20.07 -27.20
C GLU A 370 -19.50 -19.56 -26.45
N GLU A 371 -18.30 -19.72 -27.01
CA GLU A 371 -17.01 -19.36 -26.41
C GLU A 371 -16.77 -17.85 -26.24
N ASN A 372 -17.56 -16.99 -26.89
CA ASN A 372 -17.38 -15.54 -26.85
C ASN A 372 -18.45 -14.80 -26.04
N LYS A 373 -19.37 -15.52 -25.39
CA LYS A 373 -20.44 -14.93 -24.57
C LYS A 373 -19.88 -14.02 -23.47
N PHE A 374 -20.51 -12.89 -23.22
CA PHE A 374 -20.13 -11.97 -22.13
C PHE A 374 -21.36 -11.27 -21.53
N VAL A 375 -21.18 -10.60 -20.39
CA VAL A 375 -22.19 -9.75 -19.77
C VAL A 375 -21.84 -8.29 -20.09
N PRO A 376 -22.74 -7.52 -20.73
CA PRO A 376 -22.53 -6.09 -20.94
C PRO A 376 -22.24 -5.32 -19.65
N ARG A 377 -21.32 -4.35 -19.70
CA ARG A 377 -20.83 -3.61 -18.52
C ARG A 377 -21.95 -2.88 -17.79
N GLU A 378 -22.92 -2.36 -18.51
CA GLU A 378 -24.09 -1.70 -17.91
C GLU A 378 -24.90 -2.65 -17.00
N LEU A 379 -24.94 -3.95 -17.32
CA LEU A 379 -25.61 -4.94 -16.49
C LEU A 379 -24.75 -5.33 -15.28
N LEU A 380 -23.42 -5.40 -15.44
CA LEU A 380 -22.48 -5.64 -14.33
C LEU A 380 -22.45 -4.51 -13.29
N ASN A 381 -22.98 -3.34 -13.64
CA ASN A 381 -23.12 -2.18 -12.76
C ASN A 381 -24.51 -2.03 -12.11
N THR A 382 -25.41 -3.00 -12.34
CA THR A 382 -26.74 -3.02 -11.69
C THR A 382 -26.65 -3.34 -10.20
N SER A 383 -27.75 -3.19 -9.45
CA SER A 383 -27.74 -3.41 -8.00
C SER A 383 -27.34 -4.84 -7.64
N SER A 384 -26.77 -5.05 -6.45
CA SER A 384 -26.41 -6.41 -5.99
C SER A 384 -27.61 -7.38 -6.02
N ARG A 385 -28.82 -6.87 -5.79
CA ARG A 385 -30.08 -7.62 -5.94
C ARG A 385 -30.31 -8.08 -7.38
N GLN A 386 -30.11 -7.21 -8.36
CA GLN A 386 -30.29 -7.50 -9.78
C GLN A 386 -29.19 -8.42 -10.30
N LEU A 387 -27.93 -8.17 -9.92
CA LEU A 387 -26.82 -9.08 -10.19
C LEU A 387 -27.08 -10.48 -9.64
N LYS A 388 -27.70 -10.59 -8.46
CA LYS A 388 -28.11 -11.88 -7.89
C LYS A 388 -29.16 -12.60 -8.75
N ILE A 389 -30.15 -11.88 -9.30
CA ILE A 389 -31.10 -12.46 -10.26
C ILE A 389 -30.36 -12.98 -11.48
N LEU A 390 -29.50 -12.17 -12.09
CA LEU A 390 -28.74 -12.58 -13.27
C LEU A 390 -27.90 -13.83 -12.99
N PHE A 391 -27.13 -13.81 -11.91
CA PHE A 391 -26.29 -14.92 -11.47
C PHE A 391 -27.08 -16.23 -11.31
N ASP A 392 -28.20 -16.19 -10.60
CA ASP A 392 -29.04 -17.37 -10.34
C ASP A 392 -29.64 -17.97 -11.61
N TRP A 393 -29.85 -17.15 -12.64
CA TRP A 393 -30.37 -17.60 -13.93
C TRP A 393 -29.27 -18.07 -14.89
N ILE A 394 -28.05 -17.53 -14.78
CA ILE A 394 -26.89 -18.04 -15.54
C ILE A 394 -26.53 -19.45 -15.10
N ILE A 395 -26.35 -19.68 -13.80
CA ILE A 395 -25.77 -20.94 -13.33
C ILE A 395 -26.78 -22.09 -13.30
N LYS A 396 -28.08 -21.81 -13.45
CA LYS A 396 -29.19 -22.67 -13.02
C LYS A 396 -29.23 -24.08 -13.62
N GLU A 397 -28.76 -24.26 -14.85
CA GLU A 397 -28.83 -25.55 -15.57
C GLU A 397 -27.53 -26.35 -15.52
N ASP A 398 -26.39 -25.66 -15.49
CA ASP A 398 -25.05 -26.24 -15.53
C ASP A 398 -24.39 -26.39 -14.14
N VAL A 399 -25.19 -26.37 -13.07
CA VAL A 399 -24.68 -26.66 -11.75
C VAL A 399 -24.41 -28.15 -11.58
N SER A 400 -23.16 -28.49 -11.30
CA SER A 400 -22.81 -29.77 -10.67
C SER A 400 -22.54 -29.55 -9.18
N ILE A 401 -23.10 -30.42 -8.33
CA ILE A 401 -22.81 -30.44 -6.90
C ILE A 401 -21.67 -31.42 -6.66
N GLY A 402 -20.51 -30.90 -6.24
CA GLY A 402 -19.35 -31.72 -5.89
C GLY A 402 -19.59 -32.56 -4.63
N LYS A 403 -18.73 -33.55 -4.38
CA LYS A 403 -18.75 -34.35 -3.13
C LYS A 403 -18.58 -33.49 -1.87
N ASP A 404 -17.96 -32.32 -2.02
CA ASP A 404 -17.77 -31.29 -0.99
C ASP A 404 -19.00 -30.38 -0.79
N LYS A 405 -20.12 -30.69 -1.45
CA LYS A 405 -21.38 -29.93 -1.48
C LYS A 405 -21.25 -28.53 -2.10
N ARG A 406 -20.15 -28.22 -2.80
CA ARG A 406 -20.00 -26.95 -3.53
C ARG A 406 -20.70 -27.04 -4.88
N ILE A 407 -21.33 -25.94 -5.25
CA ILE A 407 -21.96 -25.72 -6.56
C ILE A 407 -20.85 -25.33 -7.53
N SER A 408 -20.75 -26.04 -8.65
CA SER A 408 -19.78 -25.75 -9.70
C SER A 408 -20.50 -25.50 -11.02
N TYR A 409 -20.09 -24.47 -11.76
CA TYR A 409 -20.60 -24.11 -13.09
C TYR A 409 -19.46 -24.22 -14.11
N SER A 410 -19.75 -24.70 -15.32
CA SER A 410 -18.75 -24.76 -16.39
C SER A 410 -19.16 -23.91 -17.58
N THR A 411 -18.21 -23.20 -18.17
CA THR A 411 -18.40 -22.47 -19.43
C THR A 411 -17.17 -22.62 -20.33
N SER A 412 -17.35 -22.57 -21.65
CA SER A 412 -16.26 -22.46 -22.61
C SER A 412 -15.79 -21.01 -22.83
N SER A 413 -16.54 -20.02 -22.31
CA SER A 413 -16.20 -18.62 -22.51
C SER A 413 -15.38 -18.04 -21.36
N LEU A 414 -14.17 -17.59 -21.69
CA LEU A 414 -13.29 -16.86 -20.77
C LEU A 414 -13.94 -15.55 -20.31
N ASN A 415 -14.62 -14.84 -21.22
CA ASN A 415 -15.29 -13.58 -20.93
C ASN A 415 -16.42 -13.81 -19.92
N LEU A 416 -17.32 -14.77 -20.21
CA LEU A 416 -18.40 -15.11 -19.28
C LEU A 416 -17.88 -15.59 -17.92
N MET A 417 -16.78 -16.36 -17.89
CA MET A 417 -16.17 -16.76 -16.62
C MET A 417 -15.69 -15.56 -15.80
N ASN A 418 -15.00 -14.61 -16.45
CA ASN A 418 -14.55 -13.37 -15.82
C ASN A 418 -15.71 -12.52 -15.32
N ASP A 419 -16.81 -12.47 -16.06
CA ASP A 419 -18.01 -11.72 -15.68
C ASP A 419 -18.73 -12.37 -14.50
N ILE A 420 -18.86 -13.69 -14.50
CA ILE A 420 -19.43 -14.44 -13.38
C ILE A 420 -18.58 -14.27 -12.11
N ASN A 421 -17.25 -14.22 -12.24
CA ASN A 421 -16.34 -13.92 -11.13
C ASN A 421 -16.61 -12.53 -10.52
N GLU A 422 -16.76 -11.51 -11.37
CA GLU A 422 -17.09 -10.15 -10.96
C GLU A 422 -18.49 -10.06 -10.31
N ILE A 423 -19.49 -10.74 -10.90
CA ILE A 423 -20.84 -10.83 -10.34
C ILE A 423 -20.77 -11.50 -8.97
N ALA A 424 -20.07 -12.63 -8.84
CA ALA A 424 -19.98 -13.42 -7.62
C ALA A 424 -19.43 -12.57 -6.46
N ILE A 425 -18.32 -11.84 -6.65
CA ILE A 425 -17.77 -10.99 -5.60
C ILE A 425 -18.73 -9.86 -5.20
N LYS A 426 -19.42 -9.24 -6.17
CA LYS A 426 -20.42 -8.17 -5.96
C LYS A 426 -21.70 -8.64 -5.24
N ILE A 427 -22.02 -9.93 -5.29
CA ILE A 427 -23.16 -10.52 -4.56
C ILE A 427 -22.74 -11.22 -3.25
N GLY A 428 -21.45 -11.14 -2.90
CA GLY A 428 -20.91 -11.80 -1.71
C GLY A 428 -20.90 -13.32 -1.84
N VAL A 429 -20.44 -13.84 -2.98
CA VAL A 429 -20.17 -15.25 -3.23
C VAL A 429 -18.70 -15.38 -3.64
N SER A 430 -17.95 -16.21 -2.93
CA SER A 430 -16.55 -16.50 -3.28
C SER A 430 -16.49 -17.54 -4.39
N CYS A 431 -15.52 -17.42 -5.30
CA CYS A 431 -15.34 -18.41 -6.35
C CYS A 431 -13.87 -18.75 -6.60
N ILE A 432 -13.66 -19.97 -7.09
CA ILE A 432 -12.36 -20.48 -7.53
C ILE A 432 -12.52 -20.98 -8.96
N ASN A 433 -11.66 -20.53 -9.87
CA ASN A 433 -11.60 -21.06 -11.22
C ASN A 433 -10.60 -22.20 -11.30
N LEU A 434 -11.00 -23.28 -11.95
CA LEU A 434 -10.15 -24.40 -12.30
C LEU A 434 -10.17 -24.53 -13.82
N ASN A 435 -8.99 -24.53 -14.42
CA ASN A 435 -8.87 -24.81 -15.85
C ASN A 435 -9.01 -26.32 -16.06
N ILE A 436 -10.01 -26.76 -16.82
CA ILE A 436 -10.19 -28.16 -17.17
C ILE A 436 -9.74 -28.36 -18.61
N ASN A 437 -8.48 -28.78 -18.77
CA ASN A 437 -8.02 -29.41 -20.00
C ASN A 437 -8.74 -30.76 -20.17
N LYS A 438 -9.88 -30.79 -20.86
CA LYS A 438 -10.50 -32.07 -21.24
C LYS A 438 -9.68 -32.71 -22.36
N LYS A 439 -8.79 -33.65 -21.99
CA LYS A 439 -8.43 -34.75 -22.89
C LYS A 439 -9.68 -35.58 -23.13
N THR A 440 -10.50 -35.23 -24.15
CA THR A 440 -11.38 -36.12 -24.94
C THR A 440 -12.40 -35.30 -25.77
N ASN A 441 -12.29 -35.39 -27.10
CA ASN A 441 -13.30 -35.11 -28.14
C ASN A 441 -14.14 -33.80 -28.18
N LYS A 442 -13.86 -32.77 -27.39
CA LYS A 442 -14.39 -31.41 -27.62
C LYS A 442 -13.28 -30.43 -28.03
N LYS A 443 -13.62 -29.46 -28.90
CA LYS A 443 -12.69 -28.61 -29.67
C LYS A 443 -12.15 -27.39 -28.89
N TYR A 444 -12.53 -27.20 -27.62
CA TYR A 444 -12.25 -25.99 -26.83
C TYR A 444 -11.98 -26.28 -25.34
N ASP A 445 -11.22 -25.41 -24.69
CA ASP A 445 -10.97 -25.41 -23.24
C ASP A 445 -12.28 -25.12 -22.46
N ALA A 446 -12.42 -25.70 -21.26
CA ALA A 446 -13.57 -25.47 -20.40
C ALA A 446 -13.12 -24.94 -19.03
N TYR A 447 -13.74 -23.84 -18.59
CA TYR A 447 -13.49 -23.22 -17.30
C TYR A 447 -14.53 -23.72 -16.28
N LEU A 448 -14.07 -24.33 -15.19
CA LEU A 448 -14.94 -24.71 -14.07
C LEU A 448 -14.82 -23.68 -12.95
N ILE A 449 -15.94 -23.08 -12.60
CA ILE A 449 -16.07 -22.13 -11.49
C ILE A 449 -16.70 -22.86 -10.32
N LYS A 450 -15.99 -22.94 -9.19
CA LYS A 450 -16.51 -23.48 -7.93
C LYS A 450 -16.95 -22.34 -7.04
N PHE A 451 -18.22 -22.34 -6.62
CA PHE A 451 -18.76 -21.33 -5.72
C PHE A 451 -18.73 -21.80 -4.27
N ASP A 452 -18.32 -20.89 -3.39
CA ASP A 452 -18.45 -21.02 -1.95
C ASP A 452 -19.42 -19.97 -1.41
N TYR A 453 -20.61 -20.44 -1.03
CA TYR A 453 -21.67 -19.63 -0.44
C TYR A 453 -21.47 -19.38 1.04
N LYS A 454 -20.46 -19.99 1.67
CA LYS A 454 -20.08 -19.65 3.03
C LYS A 454 -19.47 -18.25 2.99
N LYS A 455 -20.23 -17.26 3.46
CA LYS A 455 -19.82 -15.85 3.60
C LYS A 455 -18.76 -15.71 4.69
N LYS A 456 -17.58 -16.22 4.41
CA LYS A 456 -16.48 -16.41 5.35
C LYS A 456 -15.19 -15.90 4.75
N GLU A 457 -14.38 -15.31 5.62
CA GLU A 457 -13.02 -14.91 5.28
C GLU A 457 -12.13 -16.15 5.17
N LYS A 458 -10.99 -16.03 4.47
CA LYS A 458 -10.18 -17.19 4.10
C LYS A 458 -8.90 -17.21 4.91
N ILE A 459 -8.66 -18.32 5.59
CA ILE A 459 -7.39 -18.57 6.26
C ILE A 459 -6.35 -19.02 5.22
N VAL A 460 -5.15 -18.47 5.36
CA VAL A 460 -3.92 -18.93 4.74
C VAL A 460 -3.12 -19.58 5.85
N LEU A 461 -2.85 -20.87 5.71
CA LEU A 461 -2.08 -21.59 6.70
C LEU A 461 -0.59 -21.34 6.45
N LYS A 462 0.20 -21.27 7.53
CA LYS A 462 1.66 -21.09 7.41
C LYS A 462 2.32 -22.14 6.53
N GLU A 463 1.76 -23.36 6.48
CA GLU A 463 2.30 -24.45 5.64
C GLU A 463 1.99 -24.27 4.15
N GLU A 464 1.03 -23.42 3.81
CA GLU A 464 0.65 -23.09 2.43
C GLU A 464 1.52 -21.97 1.84
N VAL A 465 2.43 -21.41 2.63
CA VAL A 465 3.32 -20.31 2.26
C VAL A 465 4.77 -20.80 2.20
N SER A 466 5.45 -20.55 1.09
CA SER A 466 6.86 -20.86 0.92
C SER A 466 7.62 -19.73 0.23
N LYS A 467 8.93 -19.63 0.47
CA LYS A 467 9.83 -18.78 -0.30
C LYS A 467 10.20 -19.49 -1.60
N VAL A 468 10.10 -18.79 -2.72
CA VAL A 468 10.53 -19.27 -4.03
C VAL A 468 11.40 -18.22 -4.70
N HIS A 469 12.43 -18.66 -5.39
CA HIS A 469 13.24 -17.75 -6.21
C HIS A 469 12.43 -17.32 -7.45
N TYR A 470 12.41 -16.02 -7.74
CA TYR A 470 11.71 -15.46 -8.88
C TYR A 470 12.63 -14.56 -9.70
N GLU A 471 12.62 -14.78 -11.01
CA GLU A 471 13.25 -13.91 -12.01
C GLU A 471 12.17 -13.51 -13.02
N GLY A 472 11.83 -12.23 -13.06
CA GLY A 472 10.79 -11.73 -13.95
C GLY A 472 10.31 -10.33 -13.59
N ARG A 473 9.24 -9.87 -14.24
CA ARG A 473 8.68 -8.56 -13.96
C ARG A 473 7.74 -8.59 -12.77
N ILE A 474 7.87 -7.57 -11.93
CA ILE A 474 6.98 -7.30 -10.83
C ILE A 474 6.12 -6.07 -11.12
N TYR A 475 4.91 -6.07 -10.58
CA TYR A 475 3.94 -5.02 -10.80
C TYR A 475 3.23 -4.63 -9.50
N CYS A 476 2.72 -3.41 -9.45
CA CYS A 476 1.75 -2.98 -8.45
C CYS A 476 1.11 -1.65 -8.86
N VAL A 477 0.01 -1.27 -8.21
CA VAL A 477 -0.59 0.06 -8.37
C VAL A 477 -1.06 0.63 -7.05
N THR A 478 -0.99 1.95 -6.89
CA THR A 478 -1.44 2.63 -5.67
C THR A 478 -2.85 3.20 -5.83
N VAL A 479 -3.77 2.86 -4.93
CA VAL A 479 -5.15 3.39 -4.85
C VAL A 479 -5.45 3.94 -3.44
N PRO A 480 -6.44 4.83 -3.26
CA PRO A 480 -6.65 5.56 -2.01
C PRO A 480 -6.77 4.71 -0.74
N TYR A 481 -7.41 3.53 -0.82
CA TYR A 481 -7.58 2.64 0.34
C TYR A 481 -6.50 1.58 0.50
N HIS A 482 -5.52 1.54 -0.41
CA HIS A 482 -4.42 0.56 -0.41
C HIS A 482 -4.85 -0.90 -0.47
N THR A 483 -6.08 -1.17 -0.86
CA THR A 483 -6.63 -2.51 -1.09
C THR A 483 -6.92 -2.70 -2.57
N LEU A 484 -6.57 -3.86 -3.11
CA LEU A 484 -6.85 -4.26 -4.49
C LEU A 484 -7.56 -5.61 -4.48
N LEU A 485 -8.57 -5.77 -5.34
CA LEU A 485 -9.08 -7.11 -5.65
C LEU A 485 -8.15 -7.75 -6.67
N VAL A 486 -7.40 -8.76 -6.24
CA VAL A 486 -6.44 -9.48 -7.09
C VAL A 486 -6.90 -10.90 -7.34
N ARG A 487 -6.45 -11.46 -8.46
CA ARG A 487 -6.66 -12.87 -8.83
C ARG A 487 -5.38 -13.46 -9.41
N ARG A 488 -4.98 -14.63 -8.94
CA ARG A 488 -3.85 -15.38 -9.50
C ARG A 488 -4.22 -16.86 -9.56
N GLU A 489 -3.91 -17.54 -10.66
CA GLU A 489 -4.25 -18.97 -10.85
C GLU A 489 -5.74 -19.28 -10.52
N GLY A 490 -6.65 -18.37 -10.89
CA GLY A 490 -8.09 -18.54 -10.69
C GLY A 490 -8.60 -18.33 -9.25
N LYS A 491 -7.76 -17.90 -8.31
CA LYS A 491 -8.14 -17.63 -6.91
C LYS A 491 -8.09 -16.13 -6.64
N MET A 492 -9.20 -15.56 -6.17
CA MET A 492 -9.34 -14.12 -5.91
C MET A 492 -9.48 -13.82 -4.43
N PHE A 493 -8.92 -12.69 -4.00
CA PHE A 493 -9.04 -12.17 -2.65
C PHE A 493 -8.64 -10.69 -2.63
N TRP A 494 -8.97 -9.99 -1.54
CA TRP A 494 -8.53 -8.62 -1.32
C TRP A 494 -7.12 -8.64 -0.75
N CYS A 495 -6.20 -7.95 -1.42
CA CYS A 495 -4.81 -7.84 -1.01
C CYS A 495 -4.45 -6.37 -0.79
N GLY A 496 -3.42 -6.11 0.01
CA GLY A 496 -2.88 -4.76 0.12
C GLY A 496 -2.08 -4.43 -1.13
N ASN A 497 -1.92 -3.17 -1.46
CA ASN A 497 -1.02 -2.76 -2.53
C ASN A 497 0.29 -2.19 -1.95
N THR A 498 1.19 -1.87 -2.87
CA THR A 498 2.47 -1.25 -2.57
C THR A 498 2.39 0.24 -2.87
N HIS A 499 2.94 1.06 -1.97
CA HIS A 499 3.34 2.44 -2.27
C HIS A 499 4.73 2.41 -2.88
N LYS A 500 5.07 3.35 -3.77
CA LYS A 500 6.48 3.65 -3.97
C LYS A 500 7.04 4.19 -2.66
N SER A 501 7.62 3.32 -1.85
CA SER A 501 8.68 3.68 -0.92
C SER A 501 10.01 3.28 -1.56
N ASP A 502 10.87 4.28 -1.72
CA ASP A 502 12.33 4.24 -1.78
C ASP A 502 13.04 3.48 -2.93
N PHE A 503 12.31 2.99 -3.94
CA PHE A 503 12.90 2.68 -5.26
C PHE A 503 12.42 3.64 -6.34
N SER A 504 13.36 4.35 -6.95
CA SER A 504 13.20 4.68 -8.35
C SER A 504 13.79 3.53 -9.17
N HIS A 505 13.00 2.92 -10.07
CA HIS A 505 13.47 2.02 -11.14
C HIS A 505 14.85 2.40 -11.72
N TYR A 506 15.11 3.71 -11.82
CA TYR A 506 16.33 4.26 -12.36
C TYR A 506 17.57 3.99 -11.50
N LEU A 507 17.45 4.03 -10.17
CA LEU A 507 18.55 3.67 -9.26
C LEU A 507 18.92 2.19 -9.41
N GLY A 508 17.93 1.29 -9.41
CA GLY A 508 18.20 -0.14 -9.56
C GLY A 508 18.81 -0.51 -10.91
N ASN A 509 18.38 0.16 -11.98
CA ASN A 509 19.03 0.02 -13.28
C ASN A 509 20.46 0.56 -13.29
N ALA A 510 20.70 1.70 -12.63
CA ALA A 510 22.03 2.28 -12.52
C ALA A 510 22.99 1.33 -11.79
N ILE A 511 22.60 0.82 -10.62
CA ILE A 511 23.41 -0.11 -9.82
C ILE A 511 23.73 -1.39 -10.61
N ARG A 512 22.76 -1.98 -11.30
CA ARG A 512 22.98 -3.20 -12.11
C ARG A 512 23.96 -2.96 -13.26
N LYS A 513 23.75 -1.89 -14.04
CA LYS A 513 24.65 -1.52 -15.15
C LYS A 513 26.07 -1.22 -14.67
N LEU A 514 26.21 -0.62 -13.49
CA LEU A 514 27.52 -0.35 -12.91
C LEU A 514 28.18 -1.64 -12.42
N LYS A 515 27.41 -2.58 -11.83
CA LYS A 515 27.92 -3.90 -11.43
C LYS A 515 28.41 -4.75 -12.59
N GLU A 516 27.85 -4.58 -13.79
CA GLU A 516 28.34 -5.24 -15.01
C GLU A 516 29.71 -4.70 -15.46
N LYS A 517 30.06 -3.45 -15.09
CA LYS A 517 31.25 -2.75 -15.57
C LYS A 517 32.36 -2.63 -14.52
N TYR A 518 32.01 -2.58 -13.25
CA TYR A 518 32.90 -2.31 -12.14
C TYR A 518 32.68 -3.28 -10.98
N ASP A 519 33.78 -3.67 -10.35
CA ASP A 519 33.76 -4.47 -9.14
C ASP A 519 33.72 -3.56 -7.90
N PHE A 520 32.55 -3.49 -7.26
CA PHE A 520 32.31 -2.74 -6.02
C PHE A 520 31.38 -3.54 -5.13
N ASP A 521 31.37 -3.33 -3.82
CA ASP A 521 30.42 -3.93 -2.89
C ASP A 521 29.19 -3.03 -2.73
N PHE A 522 27.99 -3.62 -2.83
CA PHE A 522 26.75 -2.89 -2.61
C PHE A 522 26.14 -3.33 -1.28
N TYR A 523 26.07 -2.44 -0.31
CA TYR A 523 25.54 -2.70 1.01
C TYR A 523 24.08 -2.28 1.12
N THR A 524 23.33 -3.01 1.94
CA THR A 524 21.99 -2.61 2.35
C THR A 524 21.89 -2.67 3.86
N PHE A 525 21.31 -1.64 4.48
CA PHE A 525 21.25 -1.54 5.94
C PHE A 525 19.80 -1.44 6.41
N GLY A 526 19.44 -2.26 7.40
CA GLY A 526 18.08 -2.45 7.90
C GLY A 526 17.22 -3.28 6.95
N TYR A 527 17.13 -2.90 5.69
CA TYR A 527 16.34 -3.61 4.69
C TYR A 527 17.08 -3.84 3.35
N CYS A 528 17.16 -5.11 2.92
CA CYS A 528 17.67 -5.51 1.60
C CYS A 528 16.54 -5.89 0.63
N PRO A 529 16.42 -5.25 -0.55
CA PRO A 529 15.48 -5.64 -1.57
C PRO A 529 15.92 -6.96 -2.14
N PRO A 530 14.99 -7.87 -2.37
CA PRO A 530 15.31 -9.14 -2.99
C PRO A 530 16.02 -8.97 -4.33
N SER A 531 15.67 -7.94 -5.13
CA SER A 531 16.34 -7.60 -6.40
C SER A 531 17.84 -7.37 -6.29
N TYR A 532 18.33 -7.12 -5.07
CA TYR A 532 19.73 -6.89 -4.76
C TYR A 532 20.33 -8.01 -3.91
N LYS A 533 19.54 -8.91 -3.30
CA LYS A 533 20.05 -9.97 -2.40
C LYS A 533 21.15 -10.84 -3.03
N SER A 534 21.11 -11.05 -4.35
CA SER A 534 22.10 -11.85 -5.07
C SER A 534 23.48 -11.21 -5.16
N PHE A 535 23.59 -9.88 -4.97
CA PHE A 535 24.84 -9.15 -5.11
C PHE A 535 25.09 -8.10 -4.02
N ALA A 536 24.15 -7.94 -3.10
CA ALA A 536 24.22 -7.00 -2.00
C ALA A 536 24.67 -7.68 -0.71
N ILE A 537 25.48 -6.97 0.05
CA ILE A 537 25.89 -7.34 1.40
C ILE A 537 24.88 -6.71 2.36
N HIS A 538 24.06 -7.53 3.03
CA HIS A 538 23.02 -7.05 3.92
C HIS A 538 23.52 -6.91 5.36
N THR A 539 23.09 -5.84 6.04
CA THR A 539 23.26 -5.60 7.46
C THR A 539 21.90 -5.35 8.10
N GLU A 540 21.59 -6.09 9.15
CA GLU A 540 20.35 -5.98 9.92
C GLU A 540 20.22 -4.62 10.62
N TRP A 541 19.04 -4.32 11.15
CA TRP A 541 18.81 -3.11 11.96
C TRP A 541 19.73 -3.07 13.19
N SER A 542 20.38 -1.93 13.42
CA SER A 542 21.12 -1.69 14.67
C SER A 542 20.22 -1.02 15.71
N SER A 543 20.63 -1.15 16.98
CA SER A 543 20.14 -0.24 18.02
C SER A 543 20.52 1.20 17.65
N ILE A 544 19.77 2.18 18.15
CA ILE A 544 20.09 3.58 17.87
C ILE A 544 21.40 4.03 18.56
N ASP A 545 21.68 3.50 19.75
CA ASP A 545 22.91 3.79 20.49
C ASP A 545 24.16 3.26 19.76
N ASP A 546 23.99 2.22 18.94
CA ASP A 546 25.06 1.64 18.12
C ASP A 546 25.01 2.10 16.66
N PHE A 547 23.98 2.83 16.22
CA PHE A 547 23.74 3.13 14.82
C PHE A 547 24.93 3.80 14.13
N MET A 548 25.48 4.86 14.73
CA MET A 548 26.65 5.53 14.16
C MET A 548 27.89 4.62 14.14
N LYS A 549 28.10 3.79 15.15
CA LYS A 549 29.19 2.81 15.19
C LYS A 549 29.02 1.76 14.10
N THR A 550 27.80 1.24 13.92
CA THR A 550 27.45 0.30 12.86
C THR A 550 27.68 0.94 11.50
N LEU A 551 27.17 2.15 11.25
CA LEU A 551 27.33 2.86 9.99
C LEU A 551 28.82 3.10 9.65
N ILE A 552 29.63 3.52 10.63
CA ILE A 552 31.08 3.66 10.46
C ILE A 552 31.73 2.30 10.15
N SER A 553 31.31 1.23 10.82
CA SER A 553 31.85 -0.13 10.63
C SER A 553 31.55 -0.73 9.25
N LEU A 554 30.45 -0.31 8.60
CA LEU A 554 30.16 -0.67 7.22
C LEU A 554 31.24 -0.14 6.26
N ASN A 555 31.92 0.94 6.67
CA ASN A 555 32.97 1.62 5.93
C ASN A 555 32.55 1.98 4.50
N LEU A 556 31.32 2.50 4.34
CA LEU A 556 30.76 2.84 3.03
C LEU A 556 31.52 4.00 2.39
N ASP A 557 31.79 3.95 1.09
CA ASP A 557 32.36 5.07 0.34
C ASP A 557 31.29 6.04 -0.16
N ILE A 558 30.16 5.49 -0.61
CA ILE A 558 29.04 6.21 -1.20
C ILE A 558 27.74 5.79 -0.49
N GLY A 559 26.95 6.76 -0.06
CA GLY A 559 25.66 6.57 0.60
C GLY A 559 24.53 7.07 -0.28
N ILE A 560 23.51 6.24 -0.49
CA ILE A 560 22.36 6.59 -1.34
C ILE A 560 21.19 7.02 -0.46
N ILE A 561 20.61 8.17 -0.79
CA ILE A 561 19.47 8.76 -0.11
C ILE A 561 18.31 8.89 -1.09
N VAL A 562 17.28 8.05 -0.93
CA VAL A 562 16.07 8.10 -1.76
C VAL A 562 14.96 8.85 -1.02
N ALA A 563 14.26 9.74 -1.73
CA ALA A 563 13.11 10.46 -1.21
C ALA A 563 12.13 10.83 -2.35
N ALA A 564 10.90 10.32 -2.27
CA ALA A 564 9.83 10.71 -3.19
C ALA A 564 9.35 12.15 -2.93
N ASN A 565 8.99 12.88 -3.98
CA ASN A 565 8.49 14.25 -3.91
C ASN A 565 7.02 14.30 -3.44
N ASN A 566 6.80 14.12 -2.14
CA ASN A 566 5.49 14.22 -1.47
C ASN A 566 5.61 15.04 -0.18
N ASP A 567 4.47 15.45 0.38
CA ASP A 567 4.44 16.35 1.55
C ASP A 567 5.06 15.72 2.80
N PHE A 568 4.94 14.40 2.95
CA PHE A 568 5.57 13.67 4.06
C PHE A 568 7.09 13.75 4.02
N ASN A 569 7.70 13.39 2.88
CA ASN A 569 9.16 13.45 2.73
C ASN A 569 9.68 14.89 2.75
N LYS A 570 8.91 15.87 2.26
CA LYS A 570 9.25 17.30 2.40
C LYS A 570 9.20 17.81 3.84
N CYS A 571 8.58 17.08 4.76
CA CYS A 571 8.61 17.45 6.18
C CYS A 571 9.73 16.75 6.95
N LYS A 572 10.39 15.76 6.35
CA LYS A 572 11.51 15.04 6.98
C LYS A 572 12.73 15.93 7.17
N SER A 573 13.58 15.51 8.11
CA SER A 573 14.89 16.10 8.36
C SER A 573 16.00 15.45 7.52
N ASN A 574 17.15 16.12 7.45
CA ASN A 574 18.30 15.77 6.63
C ASN A 574 19.25 14.73 7.29
N LEU A 575 18.76 13.92 8.23
CA LEU A 575 19.58 13.06 9.09
C LEU A 575 20.55 12.16 8.32
N LYS A 576 20.08 11.46 7.27
CA LYS A 576 20.95 10.58 6.46
C LYS A 576 22.18 11.29 5.90
N TYR A 577 22.04 12.55 5.49
CA TYR A 577 23.17 13.34 4.99
C TYR A 577 24.15 13.67 6.12
N ILE A 578 23.64 14.03 7.29
CA ILE A 578 24.44 14.31 8.50
C ILE A 578 25.20 13.05 8.92
N GLU A 579 24.49 11.92 9.06
CA GLU A 579 25.03 10.62 9.44
C GLU A 579 26.10 10.13 8.47
N TYR A 580 25.82 10.15 7.15
CA TYR A 580 26.81 9.81 6.13
C TYR A 580 28.03 10.73 6.17
N SER A 581 27.83 12.04 6.33
CA SER A 581 28.96 12.99 6.39
C SER A 581 29.83 12.76 7.62
N LEU A 582 29.24 12.53 8.80
CA LEU A 582 29.97 12.22 10.04
C LEU A 582 30.68 10.86 9.94
N ALA A 583 30.09 9.89 9.26
CA ALA A 583 30.71 8.59 8.95
C ALA A 583 31.70 8.64 7.76
N LYS A 584 32.01 9.83 7.23
CA LYS A 584 32.92 10.05 6.10
C LYS A 584 32.50 9.26 4.84
N VAL A 585 31.20 9.30 4.51
CA VAL A 585 30.53 8.70 3.35
C VAL A 585 29.97 9.78 2.41
N VAL A 586 30.30 9.73 1.12
CA VAL A 586 29.79 10.69 0.13
C VAL A 586 28.31 10.43 -0.17
N SER A 587 27.46 11.45 -0.07
CA SER A 587 26.01 11.29 -0.30
C SER A 587 25.61 11.51 -1.77
N VAL A 588 24.73 10.64 -2.28
CA VAL A 588 23.98 10.84 -3.54
C VAL A 588 22.49 10.78 -3.21
N ALA A 589 21.78 11.89 -3.37
CA ALA A 589 20.42 12.07 -2.87
C ALA A 589 19.42 12.53 -3.94
N ASP A 590 18.16 12.14 -3.81
CA ASP A 590 17.07 12.76 -4.58
C ASP A 590 17.01 14.28 -4.34
N ASN A 591 16.77 15.06 -5.41
CA ASN A 591 16.61 16.51 -5.32
C ASN A 591 15.22 16.91 -4.77
N VAL A 592 14.99 16.60 -3.49
CA VAL A 592 13.77 16.90 -2.74
C VAL A 592 14.18 17.53 -1.40
N TYR A 593 13.37 18.43 -0.85
CA TYR A 593 13.57 18.92 0.51
C TYR A 593 13.59 17.74 1.50
N PRO A 594 14.48 17.70 2.50
CA PRO A 594 15.43 18.74 2.88
C PRO A 594 16.75 18.72 2.12
N TYR A 595 17.09 17.61 1.45
CA TYR A 595 18.37 17.41 0.79
C TYR A 595 18.66 18.47 -0.29
N ALA A 596 17.65 18.88 -1.05
CA ALA A 596 17.75 19.94 -2.05
C ALA A 596 18.24 21.30 -1.49
N THR A 597 18.03 21.55 -0.21
CA THR A 597 18.46 22.78 0.49
C THR A 597 19.68 22.57 1.37
N THR A 598 19.98 21.32 1.75
CA THR A 598 21.12 20.99 2.60
C THR A 598 22.38 20.73 1.76
N ILE A 599 22.26 20.05 0.63
CA ILE A 599 23.40 19.59 -0.18
C ILE A 599 23.70 20.62 -1.27
N ASP A 600 24.96 21.08 -1.31
CA ASP A 600 25.51 21.86 -2.40
C ASP A 600 26.04 20.91 -3.48
N HIS A 601 25.24 20.75 -4.53
CA HIS A 601 25.50 19.79 -5.62
C HIS A 601 26.94 19.86 -6.16
N GLU A 602 27.59 18.70 -6.23
CA GLU A 602 28.98 18.44 -6.62
C GLU A 602 30.05 19.04 -5.70
N LYS A 603 29.68 19.79 -4.65
CA LYS A 603 30.60 20.35 -3.67
C LYS A 603 30.68 19.50 -2.40
N ASP A 604 29.53 19.12 -1.85
CA ASP A 604 29.44 18.36 -0.60
C ASP A 604 28.48 17.15 -0.70
N GLY A 605 28.04 16.83 -1.92
CA GLY A 605 27.21 15.68 -2.26
C GLY A 605 26.60 15.83 -3.65
N PHE A 606 25.88 14.82 -4.13
CA PHE A 606 25.20 14.85 -5.42
C PHE A 606 23.68 14.88 -5.26
N LEU A 607 23.01 15.71 -6.07
CA LEU A 607 21.55 15.83 -6.11
C LEU A 607 21.02 15.35 -7.46
N ILE A 608 20.13 14.37 -7.42
CA ILE A 608 19.50 13.76 -8.59
C ILE A 608 18.38 14.66 -9.08
N LYS A 609 18.61 15.35 -10.21
CA LYS A 609 17.64 16.24 -10.85
C LYS A 609 16.90 15.55 -11.99
N LYS A 610 17.57 14.63 -12.68
CA LYS A 610 17.04 13.78 -13.76
C LYS A 610 17.23 12.31 -13.39
N PRO A 611 16.29 11.70 -12.64
CA PRO A 611 16.44 10.33 -12.13
C PRO A 611 16.82 9.29 -13.20
N LYS A 612 16.33 9.45 -14.44
CA LYS A 612 16.65 8.56 -15.57
C LYS A 612 18.13 8.40 -15.89
N THR A 613 18.93 9.43 -15.61
CA THR A 613 20.33 9.53 -16.06
C THR A 613 21.28 9.73 -14.89
N ASP A 614 20.93 10.63 -13.98
CA ASP A 614 21.83 11.15 -12.96
C ASP A 614 22.31 10.07 -11.99
N TRP A 615 21.45 9.10 -11.64
CA TRP A 615 21.85 7.97 -10.78
C TRP A 615 23.04 7.23 -11.35
N TYR A 616 23.02 6.92 -12.66
CA TYR A 616 24.14 6.22 -13.31
C TYR A 616 25.38 7.10 -13.39
N ILE A 617 25.22 8.34 -13.89
CA ILE A 617 26.34 9.26 -14.15
C ILE A 617 27.10 9.56 -12.86
N TYR A 618 26.40 9.94 -11.78
CA TYR A 618 27.06 10.36 -10.55
C TYR A 618 27.65 9.18 -9.78
N LEU A 619 26.97 8.02 -9.76
CA LEU A 619 27.55 6.82 -9.15
C LEU A 619 28.77 6.33 -9.93
N GLU A 620 28.75 6.36 -11.28
CA GLU A 620 29.92 6.01 -12.11
C GLU A 620 31.11 6.93 -11.82
N GLU A 621 30.87 8.24 -11.81
CA GLU A 621 31.91 9.23 -11.52
C GLU A 621 32.52 9.01 -10.14
N LEU A 622 31.67 8.79 -9.13
CA LEU A 622 32.12 8.53 -7.78
C LEU A 622 32.81 7.18 -7.64
N ILE A 623 32.47 6.15 -8.41
CA ILE A 623 33.21 4.87 -8.41
C ILE A 623 34.63 5.10 -8.94
N LEU A 624 34.76 5.83 -10.05
CA LEU A 624 36.03 6.01 -10.78
C LEU A 624 37.01 6.98 -10.11
N ASN A 625 36.51 7.98 -9.38
CA ASN A 625 37.34 9.11 -8.93
C ASN A 625 37.45 9.18 -7.39
N GLU A 626 38.49 8.54 -6.84
CA GLU A 626 38.81 8.57 -5.40
C GLU A 626 39.08 9.98 -4.88
N GLN A 627 39.84 10.79 -5.64
CA GLN A 627 40.18 12.16 -5.25
C GLN A 627 38.92 13.01 -5.11
N LYS A 628 37.98 12.92 -6.06
CA LYS A 628 36.69 13.64 -6.00
C LYS A 628 35.87 13.20 -4.79
N ARG A 629 35.85 11.89 -4.45
CA ARG A 629 35.18 11.42 -3.23
C ARG A 629 35.77 12.06 -1.98
N LEU A 630 37.11 12.09 -1.88
CA LEU A 630 37.82 12.64 -0.72
C LEU A 630 37.59 14.16 -0.57
N GLU A 631 37.63 14.91 -1.66
CA GLU A 631 37.35 16.34 -1.67
C GLU A 631 35.92 16.64 -1.22
N ILE A 632 34.93 15.93 -1.79
CA ILE A 632 33.52 16.14 -1.46
C ILE A 632 33.22 15.79 0.00
N ILE A 633 33.76 14.67 0.48
CA ILE A 633 33.48 14.25 1.87
C ILE A 633 34.19 15.11 2.91
N ASP A 634 35.37 15.67 2.60
CA ASP A 634 36.03 16.61 3.50
C ASP A 634 35.19 17.89 3.67
N VAL A 635 34.69 18.43 2.56
CA VAL A 635 33.78 19.59 2.59
C VAL A 635 32.48 19.24 3.33
N ALA A 636 31.87 18.10 3.04
CA ALA A 636 30.63 17.66 3.69
C ALA A 636 30.81 17.42 5.20
N ASN A 637 31.88 16.72 5.61
CA ASN A 637 32.18 16.45 7.01
C ASN A 637 32.42 17.75 7.79
N LYS A 638 33.19 18.69 7.21
CA LYS A 638 33.45 20.00 7.81
C LYS A 638 32.17 20.82 7.93
N LYS A 639 31.37 20.90 6.86
CA LYS A 639 30.07 21.58 6.87
C LYS A 639 29.16 21.00 7.95
N VAL A 640 29.09 19.67 8.04
CA VAL A 640 28.21 19.00 9.00
C VAL A 640 28.65 19.20 10.44
N LYS A 641 29.95 19.10 10.74
CA LYS A 641 30.50 19.47 12.05
C LYS A 641 30.18 20.92 12.39
N GLN A 642 30.32 21.84 11.44
CA GLN A 642 30.08 23.27 11.69
C GLN A 642 28.61 23.66 11.82
N GLN A 643 27.65 22.89 11.29
CA GLN A 643 26.24 23.30 11.21
C GLN A 643 25.27 22.40 11.96
N PHE A 644 25.60 21.13 12.18
CA PHE A 644 24.67 20.11 12.66
C PHE A 644 25.17 19.36 13.91
N THR A 645 26.13 19.93 14.64
CA THR A 645 26.60 19.35 15.92
C THR A 645 26.41 20.29 17.09
N PHE A 646 26.21 19.71 18.28
CA PHE A 646 26.08 20.48 19.51
C PHE A 646 27.38 21.23 19.86
N GLU A 647 28.54 20.68 19.52
CA GLU A 647 29.82 21.30 19.88
C GLU A 647 30.02 22.66 19.20
N GLU A 648 29.57 22.80 17.95
CA GLU A 648 29.71 24.06 17.19
C GLU A 648 28.43 24.92 17.23
N ASN A 649 27.25 24.31 17.43
CA ASN A 649 25.95 25.00 17.37
C ASN A 649 25.14 24.95 18.67
N GLY A 650 25.78 24.59 19.79
CA GLY A 650 25.13 24.51 21.10
C GLY A 650 24.41 25.80 21.49
N ASP A 651 25.00 26.97 21.20
CA ASP A 651 24.39 28.27 21.48
C ASP A 651 23.06 28.47 20.74
N LEU A 652 22.93 27.97 19.51
CA LEU A 652 21.65 28.02 18.78
C LEU A 652 20.60 27.19 19.49
N ILE A 653 20.95 25.99 19.93
CA ILE A 653 20.04 25.11 20.67
C ILE A 653 19.66 25.73 22.01
N LEU A 654 20.63 26.27 22.76
CA LEU A 654 20.36 26.97 24.02
C LEU A 654 19.39 28.13 23.82
N ARG A 655 19.61 28.98 22.80
CA ARG A 655 18.69 30.07 22.47
C ARG A 655 17.27 29.57 22.13
N LYS A 656 17.14 28.43 21.46
CA LYS A 656 15.83 27.85 21.14
C LYS A 656 15.10 27.31 22.36
N TYR A 657 15.81 26.74 23.32
CA TYR A 657 15.23 26.36 24.60
C TYR A 657 14.94 27.56 25.50
N GLU A 658 15.77 28.61 25.47
CA GLU A 658 15.46 29.89 26.13
C GLU A 658 14.16 30.49 25.56
N GLU A 659 14.04 30.57 24.23
CA GLU A 659 12.80 31.00 23.55
C GLU A 659 11.59 30.16 24.00
N LEU A 660 11.74 28.84 24.12
CA LEU A 660 10.70 27.95 24.62
C LEU A 660 10.30 28.30 26.06
N PHE A 661 11.26 28.44 26.97
CA PHE A 661 10.96 28.73 28.37
C PHE A 661 10.34 30.12 28.56
N GLU A 662 10.75 31.13 27.78
CA GLU A 662 10.13 32.46 27.79
C GLU A 662 8.67 32.40 27.36
N ARG A 663 8.38 31.66 26.27
CA ARG A 663 7.02 31.49 25.78
C ARG A 663 6.13 30.72 26.77
N LEU A 664 6.72 29.84 27.57
CA LEU A 664 6.02 29.15 28.66
C LEU A 664 5.79 30.05 29.89
N GLY A 665 6.44 31.21 29.96
CA GLY A 665 6.25 32.22 31.01
C GLY A 665 7.22 32.12 32.18
N PHE A 666 8.43 31.57 31.98
CA PHE A 666 9.49 31.51 32.99
C PHE A 666 10.46 32.70 32.93
#